data_AF-A0A367LR08-F1
#
_entry.id   AF-A0A367LR08-F1
#
_cell.length_a   1.000
_cell.length_b   1.000
_cell.length_c   1.000
_cell.angle_alpha   90.00
_cell.angle_beta   90.00
_cell.angle_gamma   90.00
#
_symmetry.space_group_name_H-M   'P 1'
#
loop_
_entity.id
_entity.type
_entity.pdbx_description
1 polymer ?
#
loop_
_entity_poly.entity_id
_entity_poly.type
_entity_poly.pdbx_seq_one_letter_code
_entity_poly.pdbx_strand_id
1 'polypeptide(L)'
;MDPPPQLKWSCAYDLLPSASLASKLPPGDKIILPQSALEELLSASRAGSFPAAAYASFGDFGSDDDTRQLPHPLMFRLLNPDNGKAVYAGIREFSAPEGTLGLSPFLSESLGLDAHDADLGTRIVVVAQQLPKGTYARLRPLEAGYNPDDWRSLLERHLRENLTCLTKDAVLCVPGVRGETFKFWVDKMAPVGDGICVVDTDLEIDIEPLNEEQARETLRQIISKDQSTSANGNSEGGELIFQKAVTGQITSSAYVDYRLQSWDRSRPLTVTLSGLAEEDSLDLFVTPKTPRQRAMPRDSVHVLANFNPAKNGVKTISLPATDAEPDSVESILVSIQAHRQPSEPVSYQLRAQASDPSDVDAPTNDDLDHGADDERCANCMRWVPKRTMVLHESFCRRNNIICPRCRSVFVRESPEWEGHWHCDKDDGHGNSPAGKAKHDDVFHRHRQCPSCEFSTNSLPDLARHRTSVCPGKLILCRFCHLEVPQGGDPFRPSPEVVLTGMTAHELQDGARTTECHLCDKIVRLRDMETHLKHHELDKVQRPKPAICRNGNCGRTLGGVGPRGQLGAGTGQGQEPSNDLGLCSLCFGPLYVSLHDPDGKALRRRIERRYLGQLMSGCGKAHCANEWCKTGRANGGLEARGSSSQAALPLVKPLMEKLQKRDEPMSFCVDETGHKQRTLANLVAAEKGWDLEWCVAAAEAEKGNVEKMRDWLQAWAPRKM
;
A
#
# COMPACT_ATOMS: atom_id res chain seq x y z
N MET A 1 -9.23 -26.33 -32.58
CA MET A 1 -9.38 -24.92 -32.15
C MET A 1 -8.77 -24.08 -33.24
N ASP A 2 -9.58 -23.34 -33.97
CA ASP A 2 -9.09 -22.44 -35.01
C ASP A 2 -8.26 -21.31 -34.39
N PRO A 3 -7.16 -20.86 -35.03
CA PRO A 3 -6.38 -19.73 -34.54
C PRO A 3 -7.26 -18.47 -34.50
N PRO A 4 -7.06 -17.57 -33.52
CA PRO A 4 -7.83 -16.34 -33.43
C PRO A 4 -7.68 -15.53 -34.73
N PRO A 5 -8.74 -14.83 -35.19
CA PRO A 5 -8.68 -14.00 -36.40
C PRO A 5 -7.54 -12.98 -36.26
N GLN A 6 -6.55 -13.08 -37.14
CA GLN A 6 -5.36 -12.23 -37.12
C GLN A 6 -5.63 -10.95 -37.91
N LEU A 7 -5.39 -9.80 -37.28
CA LEU A 7 -5.38 -8.50 -37.95
C LEU A 7 -4.19 -8.47 -38.92
N LYS A 8 -4.46 -8.45 -40.23
CA LYS A 8 -3.41 -8.40 -41.26
C LYS A 8 -3.12 -6.94 -41.62
N TRP A 9 -2.08 -6.38 -41.01
CA TRP A 9 -1.57 -5.05 -41.33
C TRP A 9 -0.04 -5.05 -41.28
N SER A 10 0.61 -4.39 -42.24
CA SER A 10 2.07 -4.24 -42.26
C SER A 10 2.46 -2.94 -42.94
N CYS A 11 3.39 -2.18 -42.35
CA CYS A 11 3.92 -0.94 -42.92
C CYS A 11 5.41 -0.79 -42.56
N ALA A 12 6.17 -0.05 -43.36
CA ALA A 12 7.59 0.22 -43.13
C ALA A 12 7.78 1.69 -42.72
N TYR A 13 8.52 1.93 -41.64
CA TYR A 13 8.75 3.26 -41.10
C TYR A 13 10.24 3.56 -40.96
N ASP A 14 10.59 4.83 -41.12
CA ASP A 14 11.93 5.35 -40.85
C ASP A 14 12.09 5.59 -39.33
N LEU A 15 13.30 5.41 -38.79
CA LEU A 15 13.57 5.67 -37.37
C LEU A 15 13.54 7.17 -37.06
N LEU A 16 12.93 7.53 -35.92
CA LEU A 16 12.98 8.90 -35.44
C LEU A 16 14.38 9.24 -34.88
N PRO A 17 15.00 10.38 -35.26
CA PRO A 17 16.31 10.78 -34.72
C PRO A 17 16.28 10.99 -33.20
N SER A 18 17.25 10.37 -32.51
CA SER A 18 17.36 10.32 -31.04
C SER A 18 17.36 11.70 -30.36
N ALA A 19 17.84 12.74 -31.06
CA ALA A 19 17.90 14.12 -30.57
C ALA A 19 16.52 14.78 -30.34
N SER A 20 15.44 14.24 -30.92
CA SER A 20 14.14 14.91 -30.97
C SER A 20 13.29 14.69 -29.71
N LEU A 21 13.56 13.66 -28.89
CA LEU A 21 12.65 13.18 -27.83
C LEU A 21 13.34 12.50 -26.63
N ALA A 22 14.53 12.93 -26.21
CA ALA A 22 15.21 12.35 -25.03
C ALA A 22 14.36 12.33 -23.74
N SER A 23 13.28 13.13 -23.65
CA SER A 23 12.35 13.18 -22.51
C SER A 23 10.99 12.47 -22.73
N LYS A 24 10.72 11.86 -23.89
CA LYS A 24 9.39 11.25 -24.20
C LYS A 24 9.41 9.79 -24.67
N LEU A 25 10.58 9.20 -24.90
CA LEU A 25 10.65 7.79 -25.28
C LEU A 25 10.12 6.87 -24.15
N PRO A 26 9.23 5.91 -24.44
CA PRO A 26 8.71 4.99 -23.43
C PRO A 26 9.79 4.06 -22.87
N PRO A 27 9.77 3.78 -21.56
CA PRO A 27 10.49 2.65 -21.01
C PRO A 27 9.82 1.33 -21.46
N GLY A 28 10.62 0.29 -21.70
CA GLY A 28 10.14 -1.07 -22.01
C GLY A 28 9.95 -1.37 -23.50
N ASP A 29 8.92 -2.13 -23.85
CA ASP A 29 8.68 -2.65 -25.21
C ASP A 29 7.67 -1.83 -26.02
N LYS A 30 7.36 -0.61 -25.57
CA LYS A 30 6.32 0.21 -26.19
C LYS A 30 6.87 1.04 -27.34
N ILE A 31 6.12 1.12 -28.43
CA ILE A 31 6.43 1.95 -29.60
C ILE A 31 5.48 3.14 -29.71
N ILE A 32 5.88 4.13 -30.52
CA ILE A 32 5.02 5.26 -30.92
C ILE A 32 4.87 5.22 -32.44
N LEU A 33 3.63 5.19 -32.93
CA LEU A 33 3.29 5.15 -34.36
C LEU A 33 2.63 6.45 -34.82
N PRO A 34 2.56 6.74 -36.13
CA PRO A 34 1.84 7.90 -36.63
C PRO A 34 0.33 7.67 -36.63
N GLN A 35 -0.44 8.76 -36.65
CA GLN A 35 -1.91 8.71 -36.66
C GLN A 35 -2.47 7.95 -37.89
N SER A 36 -1.79 8.03 -39.04
CA SER A 36 -2.14 7.25 -40.25
C SER A 36 -2.15 5.74 -40.01
N ALA A 37 -1.26 5.23 -39.16
CA ALA A 37 -1.22 3.81 -38.80
C ALA A 37 -2.51 3.37 -38.08
N LEU A 38 -3.07 4.22 -37.21
CA LEU A 38 -4.32 3.93 -36.52
C LEU A 38 -5.50 3.88 -37.49
N GLU A 39 -5.56 4.82 -38.43
CA GLU A 39 -6.61 4.86 -39.46
C GLU A 39 -6.57 3.61 -40.35
N GLU A 40 -5.37 3.20 -40.76
CA GLU A 40 -5.15 1.96 -41.52
C GLU A 40 -5.52 0.72 -40.71
N LEU A 41 -5.16 0.62 -39.43
CA LEU A 41 -5.54 -0.50 -38.56
C LEU A 41 -7.06 -0.59 -38.37
N LEU A 42 -7.73 0.55 -38.19
CA LEU A 42 -9.19 0.61 -38.11
C LEU A 42 -9.82 0.19 -39.46
N SER A 43 -9.23 0.57 -40.58
CA SER A 43 -9.68 0.12 -41.90
C SER A 43 -9.49 -1.38 -42.11
N ALA A 44 -8.38 -1.95 -41.65
CA ALA A 44 -8.07 -3.37 -41.74
C ALA A 44 -8.99 -4.21 -40.84
N SER A 45 -9.39 -3.67 -39.69
CA SER A 45 -10.33 -4.33 -38.78
C SER A 45 -11.72 -4.52 -39.40
N ARG A 46 -12.15 -3.63 -40.32
CA ARG A 46 -13.43 -3.75 -41.03
C ARG A 46 -13.50 -4.98 -41.95
N ALA A 47 -12.36 -5.50 -42.40
CA ALA A 47 -12.29 -6.64 -43.31
C ALA A 47 -12.33 -8.01 -42.58
N GLY A 48 -12.22 -8.03 -41.25
CA GLY A 48 -12.26 -9.24 -40.43
C GLY A 48 -13.41 -9.23 -39.44
N SER A 49 -14.41 -10.11 -39.64
CA SER A 49 -15.48 -10.30 -38.65
C SER A 49 -14.92 -11.00 -37.41
N PHE A 50 -14.82 -10.28 -36.28
CA PHE A 50 -14.49 -10.87 -34.98
C PHE A 50 -15.78 -11.40 -34.30
N PRO A 51 -15.82 -12.65 -33.81
CA PRO A 51 -16.92 -13.09 -32.95
C PRO A 51 -16.79 -12.40 -31.58
N ALA A 52 -17.88 -11.80 -31.12
CA ALA A 52 -17.96 -11.09 -29.85
C ALA A 52 -17.60 -12.01 -28.67
N ALA A 53 -16.50 -11.71 -27.99
CA ALA A 53 -16.27 -12.22 -26.64
C ALA A 53 -17.17 -11.44 -25.68
N ALA A 54 -18.06 -12.17 -25.00
CA ALA A 54 -19.00 -11.62 -24.04
C ALA A 54 -18.27 -11.01 -22.82
N TYR A 55 -18.10 -9.69 -22.82
CA TYR A 55 -17.98 -8.89 -21.61
C TYR A 55 -18.88 -7.65 -21.79
N ALA A 56 -20.18 -7.84 -21.58
CA ALA A 56 -21.12 -6.74 -21.55
C ALA A 56 -20.91 -5.94 -20.26
N SER A 57 -20.24 -4.78 -20.37
CA SER A 57 -20.44 -3.70 -19.41
C SER A 57 -21.85 -3.16 -19.59
N PHE A 58 -22.66 -3.25 -18.54
CA PHE A 58 -23.97 -2.64 -18.48
C PHE A 58 -23.81 -1.10 -18.45
N GLY A 59 -24.09 -0.48 -19.59
CA GLY A 59 -24.28 0.96 -19.76
C GLY A 59 -25.32 1.18 -20.86
N ASP A 60 -26.59 1.10 -20.48
CA ASP A 60 -27.73 1.43 -21.33
C ASP A 60 -27.84 2.95 -21.47
N PHE A 61 -27.30 3.49 -22.55
CA PHE A 61 -27.77 4.73 -23.18
C PHE A 61 -27.48 4.64 -24.69
N GLY A 62 -28.56 4.58 -25.48
CA GLY A 62 -28.51 4.42 -26.92
C GLY A 62 -27.76 5.54 -27.64
N SER A 63 -26.75 5.14 -28.41
CA SER A 63 -26.31 5.80 -29.65
C SER A 63 -25.70 4.73 -30.54
N ASP A 64 -26.14 4.74 -31.79
CA ASP A 64 -25.83 3.83 -32.89
C ASP A 64 -24.38 4.01 -33.40
N ASP A 65 -23.38 3.64 -32.60
CA ASP A 65 -21.96 3.54 -33.04
C ASP A 65 -21.59 2.06 -33.18
N ASP A 66 -21.78 1.55 -34.39
CA ASP A 66 -21.40 0.22 -34.85
C ASP A 66 -19.92 -0.04 -34.49
N THR A 67 -19.69 -1.02 -33.61
CA THR A 67 -18.50 -1.19 -32.78
C THR A 67 -17.20 -1.34 -33.58
N ARG A 68 -16.40 -0.25 -33.67
CA ARG A 68 -15.01 -0.26 -34.15
C ARG A 68 -14.07 -0.85 -33.08
N GLN A 69 -14.11 -2.17 -32.86
CA GLN A 69 -13.30 -2.81 -31.81
C GLN A 69 -12.02 -3.43 -32.38
N LEU A 70 -10.88 -2.78 -32.10
CA LEU A 70 -9.55 -3.36 -32.27
C LEU A 70 -9.25 -4.35 -31.14
N PRO A 71 -8.46 -5.42 -31.39
CA PRO A 71 -8.04 -6.33 -30.34
C PRO A 71 -7.20 -5.59 -29.28
N HIS A 72 -7.52 -5.83 -28.01
CA HIS A 72 -6.76 -5.32 -26.87
C HIS A 72 -6.01 -6.48 -26.20
N PRO A 73 -4.69 -6.36 -25.94
CA PRO A 73 -3.77 -5.30 -26.37
C PRO A 73 -3.38 -5.41 -27.86
N LEU A 74 -3.04 -4.27 -28.47
CA LEU A 74 -2.48 -4.18 -29.83
C LEU A 74 -0.99 -4.51 -29.80
N MET A 75 -0.59 -5.52 -30.57
CA MET A 75 0.78 -6.04 -30.60
C MET A 75 1.34 -6.03 -32.02
N PHE A 76 2.64 -5.71 -32.10
CA PHE A 76 3.35 -5.56 -33.36
C PHE A 76 4.64 -6.37 -33.35
N ARG A 77 4.94 -7.01 -34.47
CA ARG A 77 6.23 -7.61 -34.77
C ARG A 77 7.06 -6.58 -35.54
N LEU A 78 8.16 -6.18 -34.94
CA LEU A 78 9.19 -5.34 -35.55
C LEU A 78 10.21 -6.25 -36.22
N LEU A 79 10.49 -6.01 -37.49
CA LEU A 79 11.47 -6.77 -38.26
C LEU A 79 12.49 -5.80 -38.84
N ASN A 80 13.75 -6.01 -38.48
CA ASN A 80 14.87 -5.31 -39.08
C ASN A 80 15.32 -6.09 -40.32
N PRO A 81 15.14 -5.53 -41.54
CA PRO A 81 15.51 -6.22 -42.77
C PRO A 81 17.02 -6.41 -42.93
N ASP A 82 17.84 -5.57 -42.30
CA ASP A 82 19.30 -5.56 -42.49
C ASP A 82 19.99 -6.72 -41.76
N ASN A 83 19.45 -7.12 -40.60
CA ASN A 83 20.01 -8.21 -39.78
C ASN A 83 19.07 -9.41 -39.58
N GLY A 84 17.83 -9.32 -40.08
CA GLY A 84 16.82 -10.38 -39.99
C GLY A 84 16.29 -10.63 -38.57
N LYS A 85 16.65 -9.80 -37.58
CA LYS A 85 16.13 -9.93 -36.20
C LYS A 85 14.68 -9.44 -36.14
N ALA A 86 13.88 -10.16 -35.36
CA ALA A 86 12.50 -9.80 -35.10
C ALA A 86 12.24 -9.70 -33.60
N VAL A 87 11.54 -8.64 -33.18
CA VAL A 87 11.16 -8.38 -31.79
C VAL A 87 9.69 -8.00 -31.73
N TYR A 88 9.00 -8.40 -30.66
CA TYR A 88 7.61 -8.02 -30.43
C TYR A 88 7.51 -6.82 -29.50
N ALA A 89 6.57 -5.93 -29.81
CA ALA A 89 6.37 -4.66 -29.13
C ALA A 89 4.89 -4.30 -29.04
N GLY A 90 4.53 -3.54 -28.02
CA GLY A 90 3.19 -2.98 -27.85
C GLY A 90 3.12 -1.52 -28.27
N ILE A 91 1.93 -0.99 -28.49
CA ILE A 91 1.74 0.44 -28.77
C ILE A 91 1.55 1.26 -27.49
N ARG A 92 2.22 2.40 -27.36
CA ARG A 92 1.93 3.39 -26.33
C ARG A 92 0.90 4.42 -26.81
N GLU A 93 1.18 5.07 -27.92
CA GLU A 93 0.36 6.15 -28.47
C GLU A 93 0.62 6.33 -29.98
N PHE A 94 -0.32 7.00 -30.66
CA PHE A 94 -0.26 7.32 -32.08
C PHE A 94 0.07 8.80 -32.32
N SER A 95 1.25 9.24 -31.90
CA SER A 95 1.67 10.65 -31.90
C SER A 95 2.93 10.93 -32.72
N ALA A 96 3.50 9.92 -33.40
CA ALA A 96 4.72 10.11 -34.20
C ALA A 96 4.43 10.94 -35.47
N PRO A 97 5.43 11.71 -35.97
CA PRO A 97 5.38 12.27 -37.30
C PRO A 97 5.13 11.20 -38.37
N GLU A 98 4.41 11.57 -39.43
CA GLU A 98 4.08 10.65 -40.52
C GLU A 98 5.34 10.01 -41.12
N GLY A 99 5.30 8.70 -41.37
CA GLY A 99 6.42 7.94 -41.91
C GLY A 99 7.52 7.58 -40.90
N THR A 100 7.39 7.96 -39.62
CA THR A 100 8.42 7.70 -38.59
C THR A 100 7.95 6.78 -37.47
N LEU A 101 8.91 6.07 -36.85
CA LEU A 101 8.70 5.16 -35.73
C LEU A 101 9.54 5.57 -34.51
N GLY A 102 8.89 5.71 -33.36
CA GLY A 102 9.57 5.89 -32.08
C GLY A 102 9.84 4.54 -31.40
N LEU A 103 11.11 4.21 -31.20
CA LEU A 103 11.56 3.00 -30.49
C LEU A 103 12.14 3.33 -29.12
N SER A 104 11.89 2.46 -28.13
CA SER A 104 12.58 2.52 -26.86
C SER A 104 14.05 2.08 -26.99
N PRO A 105 14.94 2.54 -26.08
CA PRO A 105 16.34 2.08 -26.05
C PRO A 105 16.49 0.56 -25.92
N PHE A 106 15.53 -0.07 -25.25
CA PHE A 106 15.44 -1.50 -25.07
C PHE A 106 15.21 -2.25 -26.39
N LEU A 107 14.27 -1.76 -27.20
CA LEU A 107 13.95 -2.35 -28.50
C LEU A 107 15.06 -2.11 -29.50
N SER A 108 15.75 -0.96 -29.47
CA SER A 108 16.89 -0.71 -30.34
C SER A 108 18.07 -1.66 -30.06
N GLU A 109 18.40 -1.91 -28.79
CA GLU A 109 19.46 -2.86 -28.41
C GLU A 109 19.07 -4.29 -28.85
N SER A 110 17.81 -4.68 -28.63
CA SER A 110 17.29 -6.01 -29.02
C SER A 110 17.25 -6.21 -30.54
N LEU A 111 16.90 -5.17 -31.29
CA LEU A 111 16.92 -5.16 -32.76
C LEU A 111 18.34 -5.00 -33.33
N GLY A 112 19.37 -4.82 -32.49
CA GLY A 112 20.76 -4.67 -32.90
C GLY A 112 21.01 -3.43 -33.75
N LEU A 113 20.36 -2.31 -33.41
CA LEU A 113 20.55 -1.01 -34.05
C LEU A 113 21.61 -0.23 -33.26
N ASP A 114 22.70 0.15 -33.92
CA ASP A 114 23.72 1.00 -33.30
C ASP A 114 23.33 2.48 -33.41
N ALA A 115 23.92 3.34 -32.58
CA ALA A 115 23.66 4.79 -32.60
C ALA A 115 23.92 5.45 -33.98
N HIS A 116 24.66 4.79 -34.87
CA HIS A 116 24.91 5.23 -36.25
C HIS A 116 23.83 4.83 -37.26
N ASP A 117 22.98 3.83 -36.97
CA ASP A 117 21.93 3.37 -37.88
C ASP A 117 20.71 4.31 -37.89
N ALA A 118 20.51 5.06 -36.79
CA ALA A 118 19.49 6.11 -36.71
C ALA A 118 19.74 7.28 -37.70
N ASP A 119 21.00 7.51 -38.08
CA ASP A 119 21.39 8.57 -39.03
C ASP A 119 21.42 8.08 -40.49
N LEU A 120 21.35 6.77 -40.73
CA LEU A 120 21.48 6.14 -42.06
C LEU A 120 20.13 5.81 -42.73
N GLY A 121 19.00 6.14 -42.10
CA GLY A 121 17.67 5.91 -42.69
C GLY A 121 17.26 4.43 -42.72
N THR A 122 17.65 3.66 -41.71
CA THR A 122 17.23 2.26 -41.55
C THR A 122 15.71 2.17 -41.44
N ARG A 123 15.10 1.35 -42.31
CA ARG A 123 13.66 1.12 -42.37
C ARG A 123 13.26 -0.14 -41.62
N ILE A 124 12.35 0.00 -40.67
CA ILE A 124 11.84 -1.11 -39.87
C ILE A 124 10.45 -1.49 -40.37
N VAL A 125 10.26 -2.78 -40.63
CA VAL A 125 8.95 -3.32 -41.03
C VAL A 125 8.16 -3.65 -39.76
N VAL A 126 7.00 -3.03 -39.62
CA VAL A 126 6.08 -3.22 -38.49
C VAL A 126 4.89 -4.03 -38.99
N VAL A 127 4.63 -5.18 -38.38
CA VAL A 127 3.51 -6.08 -38.74
C VAL A 127 2.60 -6.25 -37.54
N ALA A 128 1.30 -6.00 -37.68
CA ALA A 128 0.33 -6.32 -36.63
C ALA A 128 0.22 -7.83 -36.46
N GLN A 129 0.48 -8.33 -35.25
CA GLN A 129 0.46 -9.76 -34.98
C GLN A 129 -0.01 -10.02 -33.55
N GLN A 130 -1.10 -10.78 -33.40
CA GLN A 130 -1.60 -11.17 -32.08
C GLN A 130 -0.80 -12.37 -31.55
N LEU A 131 -0.22 -12.20 -30.34
CA LEU A 131 0.48 -13.27 -29.64
C LEU A 131 -0.46 -14.03 -28.68
N PRO A 132 -0.19 -15.32 -28.41
CA PRO A 132 -0.90 -16.07 -27.39
C PRO A 132 -0.54 -15.53 -25.99
N LYS A 133 -1.49 -15.69 -25.05
CA LYS A 133 -1.29 -15.36 -23.64
C LYS A 133 -0.23 -16.27 -23.02
N GLY A 134 0.74 -15.67 -22.35
CA GLY A 134 1.81 -16.39 -21.65
C GLY A 134 1.31 -17.06 -20.38
N THR A 135 1.80 -18.28 -20.11
CA THR A 135 1.54 -19.02 -18.86
C THR A 135 2.80 -19.21 -18.04
N TYR A 136 3.96 -19.32 -18.68
CA TYR A 136 5.24 -19.52 -18.01
C TYR A 136 6.38 -18.83 -18.75
N ALA A 137 7.32 -18.23 -18.02
CA ALA A 137 8.57 -17.70 -18.55
C ALA A 137 9.74 -18.04 -17.62
N ARG A 138 10.86 -18.44 -18.22
CA ARG A 138 12.13 -18.69 -17.53
C ARG A 138 13.14 -17.62 -17.89
N LEU A 139 13.63 -16.93 -16.87
CA LEU A 139 14.62 -15.88 -17.00
C LEU A 139 15.95 -16.34 -16.41
N ARG A 140 17.07 -15.81 -16.91
CA ARG A 140 18.40 -16.07 -16.36
C ARG A 140 19.16 -14.76 -16.18
N PRO A 141 19.63 -14.40 -14.98
CA PRO A 141 20.40 -13.18 -14.79
C PRO A 141 21.76 -13.28 -15.48
N LEU A 142 22.17 -12.21 -16.17
CA LEU A 142 23.48 -12.12 -16.82
C LEU A 142 24.58 -11.72 -15.83
N GLU A 143 24.24 -11.05 -14.73
CA GLU A 143 25.17 -10.56 -13.71
C GLU A 143 25.06 -11.34 -12.39
N ALA A 144 26.18 -11.53 -11.70
CA ALA A 144 26.24 -12.16 -10.38
C ALA A 144 25.89 -11.17 -9.24
N GLY A 145 25.42 -11.67 -8.10
CA GLY A 145 25.10 -10.83 -6.93
C GLY A 145 23.62 -10.49 -6.72
N TYR A 146 22.71 -11.22 -7.37
CA TYR A 146 21.27 -11.06 -7.24
C TYR A 146 20.75 -11.61 -5.89
N ASN A 147 19.80 -10.90 -5.25
CA ASN A 147 19.07 -11.40 -4.09
C ASN A 147 17.75 -12.05 -4.57
N PRO A 148 17.57 -13.38 -4.42
CA PRO A 148 16.41 -14.10 -4.93
C PRO A 148 15.07 -13.80 -4.22
N ASP A 149 15.05 -12.97 -3.18
CA ASP A 149 13.78 -12.56 -2.55
C ASP A 149 13.28 -11.19 -3.05
N ASP A 150 14.17 -10.28 -3.46
CA ASP A 150 13.80 -8.90 -3.83
C ASP A 150 13.35 -8.75 -5.30
N TRP A 151 13.86 -9.59 -6.19
CA TRP A 151 13.67 -9.50 -7.64
C TRP A 151 12.28 -9.92 -8.17
N ARG A 152 11.56 -10.84 -7.52
CA ARG A 152 10.32 -11.42 -8.07
C ARG A 152 9.28 -10.32 -8.27
N SER A 153 9.12 -9.51 -7.24
CA SER A 153 8.16 -8.42 -7.21
C SER A 153 8.60 -7.23 -8.08
N LEU A 154 9.91 -6.97 -8.17
CA LEU A 154 10.46 -5.96 -9.10
C LEU A 154 10.22 -6.34 -10.56
N LEU A 155 10.42 -7.62 -10.86
CA LEU A 155 10.29 -8.14 -12.21
C LEU A 155 8.83 -8.27 -12.62
N GLU A 156 7.94 -8.73 -11.72
CA GLU A 156 6.50 -8.71 -11.93
C GLU A 156 6.00 -7.29 -12.23
N ARG A 157 6.45 -6.31 -11.44
CA ARG A 157 6.11 -4.90 -11.67
C ARG A 157 6.62 -4.41 -13.02
N HIS A 158 7.89 -4.67 -13.33
CA HIS A 158 8.49 -4.23 -14.58
C HIS A 158 7.79 -4.82 -15.80
N LEU A 159 7.47 -6.12 -15.76
CA LEU A 159 6.72 -6.79 -16.81
C LEU A 159 5.34 -6.17 -17.00
N ARG A 160 4.63 -5.82 -15.92
CA ARG A 160 3.28 -5.23 -16.00
C ARG A 160 3.28 -3.78 -16.50
N GLU A 161 4.19 -2.95 -16.00
CA GLU A 161 4.19 -1.51 -16.32
C GLU A 161 4.81 -1.22 -17.69
N ASN A 162 5.86 -1.94 -18.05
CA ASN A 162 6.74 -1.58 -19.17
C ASN A 162 6.68 -2.57 -20.33
N LEU A 163 6.22 -3.81 -20.12
CA LEU A 163 6.14 -4.80 -21.19
C LEU A 163 4.71 -5.20 -21.54
N THR A 164 4.46 -5.38 -22.83
CA THR A 164 3.24 -5.97 -23.38
C THR A 164 3.51 -7.38 -23.93
N CYS A 165 4.68 -7.56 -24.53
CA CYS A 165 5.15 -8.76 -25.18
C CYS A 165 6.51 -9.16 -24.60
N LEU A 166 6.73 -10.47 -24.46
CA LEU A 166 8.06 -11.03 -24.18
C LEU A 166 8.54 -11.79 -25.42
N THR A 167 9.71 -11.44 -25.93
CA THR A 167 10.33 -12.07 -27.10
C THR A 167 11.32 -13.15 -26.66
N LYS A 168 11.39 -14.26 -27.40
CA LYS A 168 12.32 -15.35 -27.09
C LYS A 168 13.77 -14.91 -27.30
N ASP A 169 14.67 -15.38 -26.44
CA ASP A 169 16.12 -15.12 -26.51
C ASP A 169 16.51 -13.63 -26.35
N ALA A 170 15.56 -12.76 -25.98
CA ALA A 170 15.79 -11.35 -25.74
C ALA A 170 16.46 -11.11 -24.36
N VAL A 171 17.24 -10.04 -24.26
CA VAL A 171 17.81 -9.58 -22.99
C VAL A 171 16.89 -8.49 -22.43
N LEU A 172 16.27 -8.74 -21.29
CA LEU A 172 15.43 -7.84 -20.52
C LEU A 172 16.28 -6.98 -19.55
N CYS A 173 16.19 -5.66 -19.64
CA CYS A 173 16.84 -4.74 -18.70
C CYS A 173 15.80 -4.22 -17.68
N VAL A 174 15.96 -4.57 -16.41
CA VAL A 174 15.08 -4.17 -15.32
C VAL A 174 15.79 -3.15 -14.43
N PRO A 175 15.32 -1.90 -14.33
CA PRO A 175 15.84 -0.93 -13.37
C PRO A 175 15.46 -1.34 -11.93
N GLY A 176 16.46 -1.42 -11.06
CA GLY A 176 16.31 -1.68 -9.64
C GLY A 176 15.92 -0.44 -8.84
N VAL A 177 15.40 -0.66 -7.63
CA VAL A 177 14.90 0.38 -6.70
C VAL A 177 15.98 1.41 -6.34
N ARG A 178 17.25 1.01 -6.35
CA ARG A 178 18.39 1.81 -5.91
C ARG A 178 19.19 2.43 -7.07
N GLY A 179 18.70 2.34 -8.30
CA GLY A 179 19.39 2.82 -9.51
C GLY A 179 20.36 1.81 -10.14
N GLU A 180 20.40 0.59 -9.63
CA GLU A 180 21.06 -0.56 -10.28
C GLU A 180 20.24 -0.98 -11.51
N THR A 181 20.85 -1.58 -12.54
CA THR A 181 20.12 -2.12 -13.69
C THR A 181 20.47 -3.58 -13.83
N PHE A 182 19.45 -4.45 -13.75
CA PHE A 182 19.62 -5.89 -13.85
C PHE A 182 19.31 -6.37 -15.26
N LYS A 183 20.20 -7.15 -15.86
CA LYS A 183 19.98 -7.75 -17.18
C LYS A 183 19.61 -9.22 -17.04
N PHE A 184 18.50 -9.61 -17.65
CA PHE A 184 17.97 -10.98 -17.66
C PHE A 184 17.85 -11.49 -19.08
N TRP A 185 18.30 -12.70 -19.34
CA TRP A 185 18.09 -13.38 -20.60
C TRP A 185 16.83 -14.26 -20.55
N VAL A 186 15.97 -14.16 -21.57
CA VAL A 186 14.74 -14.97 -21.68
C VAL A 186 15.08 -16.32 -22.30
N ASP A 187 15.12 -17.37 -21.47
CA ASP A 187 15.51 -18.73 -21.89
C ASP A 187 14.35 -19.51 -22.51
N LYS A 188 13.26 -19.65 -21.75
CA LYS A 188 12.10 -20.47 -22.15
C LYS A 188 10.80 -19.75 -21.87
N MET A 189 9.81 -20.01 -22.71
CA MET A 189 8.46 -19.47 -22.57
C MET A 189 7.42 -20.52 -22.93
N ALA A 190 6.26 -20.46 -22.30
CA ALA A 190 5.08 -21.25 -22.63
C ALA A 190 3.87 -20.32 -22.83
N PRO A 191 3.05 -20.52 -23.89
CA PRO A 191 3.18 -21.55 -24.93
C PRO A 191 4.41 -21.36 -25.83
N VAL A 192 4.89 -22.45 -26.44
CA VAL A 192 6.09 -22.42 -27.30
C VAL A 192 5.82 -21.58 -28.53
N GLY A 193 6.58 -20.49 -28.69
CA GLY A 193 6.51 -19.57 -29.82
C GLY A 193 7.62 -18.53 -29.78
N ASP A 194 7.63 -17.66 -30.77
CA ASP A 194 8.64 -16.58 -30.90
C ASP A 194 8.39 -15.42 -29.90
N GLY A 195 7.18 -15.34 -29.35
CA GLY A 195 6.82 -14.38 -28.31
C GLY A 195 5.50 -14.71 -27.62
N ILE A 196 5.29 -14.13 -26.44
CA ILE A 196 4.08 -14.27 -25.63
C ILE A 196 3.55 -12.90 -25.21
N CYS A 197 2.23 -12.79 -25.01
CA CYS A 197 1.59 -11.63 -24.41
C CYS A 197 1.58 -11.76 -22.88
N VAL A 198 1.99 -10.69 -22.17
CA VAL A 198 2.11 -10.65 -20.69
C VAL A 198 1.00 -9.81 -20.04
N VAL A 199 0.13 -9.17 -20.84
CA VAL A 199 -0.98 -8.34 -20.36
C VAL A 199 -2.18 -9.20 -20.00
N ASP A 200 -2.78 -8.96 -18.83
CA ASP A 200 -3.94 -9.70 -18.30
C ASP A 200 -3.73 -11.23 -18.29
N THR A 201 -2.55 -11.65 -17.83
CA THR A 201 -2.13 -13.05 -17.70
C THR A 201 -1.46 -13.32 -16.36
N ASP A 202 -1.78 -14.46 -15.77
CA ASP A 202 -1.09 -15.01 -14.60
C ASP A 202 0.17 -15.76 -15.07
N LEU A 203 1.23 -15.01 -15.36
CA LEU A 203 2.50 -15.56 -15.83
C LEU A 203 3.33 -16.10 -14.65
N GLU A 204 3.65 -17.39 -14.67
CA GLU A 204 4.61 -17.98 -13.74
C GLU A 204 6.05 -17.67 -14.19
N ILE A 205 6.88 -17.15 -13.28
CA ILE A 205 8.25 -16.77 -13.58
C ILE A 205 9.20 -17.62 -12.76
N ASP A 206 10.02 -18.40 -13.45
CA ASP A 206 11.11 -19.19 -12.90
C ASP A 206 12.44 -18.52 -13.25
N ILE A 207 13.37 -18.51 -12.30
CA ILE A 207 14.64 -17.83 -12.50
C ILE A 207 15.80 -18.72 -12.11
N GLU A 208 16.59 -19.09 -13.12
CA GLU A 208 17.71 -20.02 -12.99
C GLU A 208 19.03 -19.27 -13.22
N PRO A 209 20.10 -19.57 -12.46
CA PRO A 209 21.42 -19.03 -12.73
C PRO A 209 21.90 -19.42 -14.13
N LEU A 210 22.60 -18.51 -14.81
CA LEU A 210 23.15 -18.78 -16.14
C LEU A 210 24.27 -19.84 -16.11
N ASN A 211 25.14 -19.83 -15.08
CA ASN A 211 26.25 -20.78 -14.89
C ASN A 211 26.45 -21.17 -13.41
N GLU A 212 26.99 -22.36 -13.15
CA GLU A 212 27.35 -22.83 -11.78
C GLU A 212 28.39 -21.93 -11.10
N GLU A 213 29.30 -21.35 -11.88
CA GLU A 213 30.32 -20.42 -11.38
C GLU A 213 29.72 -19.08 -10.92
N GLN A 214 28.72 -18.55 -11.64
CA GLN A 214 27.98 -17.36 -11.23
C GLN A 214 27.10 -17.60 -10.01
N ALA A 215 26.52 -18.80 -9.88
CA ALA A 215 25.81 -19.18 -8.66
C ALA A 215 26.76 -19.20 -7.45
N ARG A 216 27.97 -19.76 -7.62
CA ARG A 216 29.01 -19.78 -6.57
C ARG A 216 29.55 -18.38 -6.26
N GLU A 217 29.71 -17.52 -7.26
CA GLU A 217 30.15 -16.14 -7.06
C GLU A 217 29.06 -15.28 -6.40
N THR A 218 27.79 -15.49 -6.76
CA THR A 218 26.65 -14.84 -6.08
C THR A 218 26.56 -15.28 -4.63
N LEU A 219 26.70 -16.58 -4.33
CA LEU A 219 26.77 -17.07 -2.95
C LEU A 219 27.99 -16.52 -2.21
N ARG A 220 29.15 -16.43 -2.86
CA ARG A 220 30.33 -15.77 -2.29
C ARG A 220 30.12 -14.28 -2.05
N GLN A 221 29.40 -13.58 -2.92
CA GLN A 221 29.07 -12.16 -2.79
C GLN A 221 27.99 -11.89 -1.74
N ILE A 222 27.07 -12.82 -1.51
CA ILE A 222 26.11 -12.75 -0.41
C ILE A 222 26.84 -13.00 0.93
N ILE A 223 27.65 -14.05 1.00
CA ILE A 223 28.49 -14.37 2.17
C ILE A 223 29.52 -13.24 2.41
N SER A 224 30.08 -12.64 1.35
CA SER A 224 30.96 -11.50 1.48
C SER A 224 30.21 -10.21 1.72
N LYS A 225 28.97 -9.98 1.29
CA LYS A 225 28.18 -8.81 1.75
C LYS A 225 27.92 -8.90 3.26
N ASP A 226 27.73 -10.11 3.77
CA ASP A 226 27.62 -10.38 5.21
C ASP A 226 28.98 -10.35 5.95
N GLN A 227 30.13 -10.35 5.24
CA GLN A 227 31.48 -10.39 5.83
C GLN A 227 32.44 -9.26 5.40
N SER A 228 32.12 -8.43 4.40
CA SER A 228 33.02 -7.46 3.72
C SER A 228 32.75 -6.00 4.06
N THR A 229 32.07 -5.74 5.17
CA THR A 229 32.16 -4.44 5.85
C THR A 229 33.51 -4.20 6.53
N SER A 230 34.50 -5.11 6.38
CA SER A 230 35.81 -5.05 7.03
C SER A 230 37.01 -4.74 6.11
N ALA A 231 36.81 -4.13 4.93
CA ALA A 231 37.92 -3.86 3.99
C ALA A 231 38.65 -2.50 4.17
N ASN A 232 38.06 -1.52 4.89
CA ASN A 232 38.59 -0.15 4.92
C ASN A 232 39.01 0.39 6.30
N GLY A 233 38.92 -0.38 7.38
CA GLY A 233 39.24 0.10 8.73
C GLY A 233 38.21 1.06 9.36
N ASN A 234 37.09 1.33 8.67
CA ASN A 234 35.92 1.98 9.26
C ASN A 234 35.16 1.00 10.16
N SER A 235 34.44 1.51 11.16
CA SER A 235 33.49 0.70 11.93
C SER A 235 32.34 0.18 11.06
N GLU A 236 31.89 -1.04 11.35
CA GLU A 236 30.88 -1.78 10.55
C GLU A 236 29.46 -1.17 10.65
N GLY A 237 29.26 -0.21 11.55
CA GLY A 237 27.91 0.26 11.90
C GLY A 237 27.15 -0.81 12.70
N GLY A 238 25.84 -0.66 12.84
CA GLY A 238 25.01 -1.69 13.48
C GLY A 238 23.81 -1.18 14.25
N GLU A 239 23.30 -2.01 15.16
CA GLU A 239 22.15 -1.62 15.98
C GLU A 239 22.55 -0.68 17.11
N LEU A 240 21.84 0.44 17.21
CA LEU A 240 21.97 1.40 18.29
C LEU A 240 20.96 1.03 19.38
N ILE A 241 21.46 0.85 20.61
CA ILE A 241 20.62 0.58 21.78
C ILE A 241 20.35 1.90 22.50
N PHE A 242 19.09 2.17 22.82
CA PHE A 242 18.68 3.38 23.55
C PHE A 242 19.46 3.54 24.87
N GLN A 243 19.93 4.76 25.15
CA GLN A 243 20.79 5.16 26.27
C GLN A 243 22.19 4.51 26.34
N LYS A 244 22.52 3.57 25.44
CA LYS A 244 23.86 2.99 25.37
C LYS A 244 24.71 3.75 24.36
N ALA A 245 25.94 4.04 24.75
CA ALA A 245 26.91 4.65 23.85
C ALA A 245 27.65 3.60 23.03
N VAL A 246 27.83 3.86 21.74
CA VAL A 246 28.60 3.03 20.81
C VAL A 246 29.81 3.82 20.35
N THR A 247 30.99 3.21 20.42
CA THR A 247 32.24 3.80 19.92
C THR A 247 32.51 3.31 18.51
N GLY A 248 32.87 4.23 17.61
CA GLY A 248 33.24 3.92 16.24
C GLY A 248 34.45 4.71 15.77
N GLN A 249 34.96 4.34 14.60
CA GLN A 249 36.12 4.97 13.95
C GLN A 249 35.88 5.08 12.44
N ILE A 250 36.28 6.20 11.86
CA ILE A 250 36.21 6.48 10.42
C ILE A 250 37.62 6.85 9.92
N THR A 251 38.15 6.04 9.00
CA THR A 251 39.42 6.21 8.29
C THR A 251 39.22 6.73 6.85
N SER A 252 38.03 6.55 6.30
CA SER A 252 37.69 6.89 4.90
C SER A 252 36.39 7.70 4.82
N SER A 253 36.17 8.44 3.73
CA SER A 253 34.93 9.23 3.49
C SER A 253 33.65 8.40 3.27
N ALA A 254 33.71 7.10 3.57
CA ALA A 254 32.56 6.19 3.56
C ALA A 254 31.61 6.44 4.74
N TYR A 255 30.35 6.08 4.55
CA TYR A 255 29.30 6.22 5.56
C TYR A 255 29.34 5.06 6.55
N VAL A 256 29.15 5.35 7.84
CA VAL A 256 28.90 4.35 8.88
C VAL A 256 27.44 4.47 9.32
N ASP A 257 26.73 3.35 9.24
CA ASP A 257 25.27 3.29 9.31
C ASP A 257 24.80 2.61 10.61
N TYR A 258 23.90 3.26 11.34
CA TYR A 258 23.31 2.76 12.58
C TYR A 258 21.78 2.73 12.51
N ARG A 259 21.17 1.76 13.20
CA ARG A 259 19.71 1.60 13.27
C ARG A 259 19.24 1.51 14.72
N LEU A 260 18.35 2.41 15.13
CA LEU A 260 17.67 2.38 16.42
C LEU A 260 16.24 1.86 16.24
N GLN A 261 15.96 0.66 16.75
CA GLN A 261 14.63 0.03 16.62
C GLN A 261 13.68 0.41 17.75
N SER A 262 14.20 0.56 18.97
CA SER A 262 13.39 0.76 20.19
C SER A 262 13.86 1.99 20.95
N TRP A 263 12.94 2.91 21.23
CA TRP A 263 13.16 4.12 22.03
C TRP A 263 11.85 4.57 22.68
N ASP A 264 11.94 5.50 23.63
CA ASP A 264 10.76 6.13 24.23
C ASP A 264 10.12 7.13 23.24
N ARG A 265 8.94 6.78 22.72
CA ARG A 265 8.19 7.61 21.75
C ARG A 265 7.47 8.80 22.39
N SER A 266 7.27 8.77 23.71
CA SER A 266 6.53 9.81 24.45
C SER A 266 7.37 11.09 24.66
N ARG A 267 8.69 10.97 24.50
CA ARG A 267 9.65 12.05 24.73
C ARG A 267 10.44 12.36 23.46
N PRO A 268 10.95 13.60 23.31
CA PRO A 268 11.86 13.94 22.23
C PRO A 268 13.14 13.10 22.33
N LEU A 269 13.62 12.61 21.18
CA LEU A 269 14.84 11.82 21.09
C LEU A 269 16.01 12.70 20.66
N THR A 270 17.11 12.65 21.41
CA THR A 270 18.34 13.37 21.10
C THR A 270 19.45 12.38 20.75
N VAL A 271 20.00 12.52 19.55
CA VAL A 271 21.16 11.75 19.06
C VAL A 271 22.41 12.62 19.19
N THR A 272 23.36 12.18 19.98
CA THR A 272 24.60 12.90 20.29
C THR A 272 25.82 12.13 19.76
N LEU A 273 26.66 12.82 19.00
CA LEU A 273 27.99 12.40 18.58
C LEU A 273 29.02 13.14 19.43
N SER A 274 29.90 12.42 20.11
CA SER A 274 30.88 12.97 21.07
C SER A 274 32.28 12.41 20.81
N GLY A 275 33.31 13.06 21.36
CA GLY A 275 34.70 12.62 21.22
C GLY A 275 35.38 13.08 19.94
N LEU A 276 34.89 14.16 19.31
CA LEU A 276 35.48 14.72 18.10
C LEU A 276 36.71 15.56 18.44
N ALA A 277 37.88 15.16 17.93
CA ALA A 277 39.14 15.90 18.11
C ALA A 277 39.20 17.19 17.27
N GLU A 278 38.63 17.16 16.07
CA GLU A 278 38.50 18.31 15.17
C GLU A 278 37.03 18.69 14.98
N GLU A 279 36.72 19.99 15.07
CA GLU A 279 35.34 20.50 15.06
C GLU A 279 34.58 20.20 13.75
N ASP A 280 35.28 20.14 12.62
CA ASP A 280 34.69 20.00 11.28
C ASP A 280 34.79 18.59 10.68
N SER A 281 35.34 17.63 11.41
CA SER A 281 35.73 16.30 10.92
C SER A 281 34.57 15.43 10.44
N LEU A 282 33.50 15.30 11.24
CA LEU A 282 32.39 14.37 11.00
C LEU A 282 31.04 15.07 10.90
N ASP A 283 30.18 14.57 10.02
CA ASP A 283 28.78 14.98 9.85
C ASP A 283 27.83 13.89 10.33
N LEU A 284 26.73 14.32 10.95
CA LEU A 284 25.69 13.44 11.51
C LEU A 284 24.40 13.62 10.72
N PHE A 285 23.85 12.52 10.22
CA PHE A 285 22.60 12.46 9.47
C PHE A 285 21.60 11.57 10.18
N VAL A 286 20.35 12.00 10.27
CA VAL A 286 19.28 11.25 10.94
C VAL A 286 18.03 11.26 10.06
N THR A 287 17.46 10.08 9.83
CA THR A 287 16.21 9.89 9.08
C THR A 287 15.30 8.92 9.81
N PRO A 288 14.09 9.33 10.23
CA PRO A 288 13.07 8.38 10.71
C PRO A 288 12.61 7.51 9.54
N LYS A 289 12.71 6.19 9.69
CA LYS A 289 12.23 5.21 8.72
C LYS A 289 10.73 5.08 8.85
N THR A 290 10.01 5.47 7.80
CA THR A 290 8.54 5.41 7.74
C THR A 290 8.13 4.67 6.47
N PRO A 291 6.86 4.23 6.33
CA PRO A 291 6.39 3.71 5.05
C PRO A 291 6.60 4.69 3.89
N ARG A 292 6.65 6.00 4.14
CA ARG A 292 6.90 7.01 3.11
C ARG A 292 8.36 7.47 3.03
N GLN A 293 9.26 6.92 3.84
CA GLN A 293 10.66 7.31 3.88
C GLN A 293 11.51 6.07 4.17
N ARG A 294 11.96 5.40 3.10
CA ARG A 294 12.75 4.16 3.19
C ARG A 294 14.25 4.34 2.95
N ALA A 295 14.63 5.46 2.31
CA ALA A 295 16.03 5.70 1.95
C ALA A 295 16.94 5.93 3.17
N MET A 296 18.14 5.36 3.11
CA MET A 296 19.19 5.53 4.11
C MET A 296 19.71 6.99 4.14
N PRO A 297 20.03 7.56 5.31
CA PRO A 297 20.54 8.93 5.37
C PRO A 297 21.87 9.06 4.63
N ARG A 298 21.95 10.00 3.70
CA ARG A 298 23.14 10.38 2.96
C ARG A 298 23.21 11.90 2.89
N ASP A 299 24.35 12.42 2.43
CA ASP A 299 24.55 13.86 2.21
C ASP A 299 23.38 14.49 1.44
N SER A 300 23.01 13.96 0.28
CA SER A 300 21.93 14.48 -0.57
C SER A 300 20.54 13.96 -0.21
N VAL A 301 20.40 13.03 0.75
CA VAL A 301 19.13 12.38 1.11
C VAL A 301 19.07 12.16 2.62
N HIS A 302 18.58 13.15 3.37
CA HIS A 302 18.38 13.06 4.82
C HIS A 302 17.19 13.91 5.26
N VAL A 303 16.63 13.61 6.43
CA VAL A 303 15.58 14.44 7.04
C VAL A 303 16.18 15.50 7.94
N LEU A 304 17.12 15.12 8.81
CA LEU A 304 17.89 16.04 9.65
C LEU A 304 19.38 15.79 9.46
N ALA A 305 20.15 16.87 9.45
CA ALA A 305 21.62 16.82 9.42
C ALA A 305 22.21 17.93 10.28
N ASN A 306 23.40 17.69 10.83
CA ASN A 306 24.16 18.70 11.55
C ASN A 306 25.53 18.89 10.88
N PHE A 307 25.60 19.92 10.02
CA PHE A 307 26.82 20.34 9.32
C PHE A 307 27.67 21.34 10.11
N ASN A 308 27.15 21.87 11.22
CA ASN A 308 27.81 22.90 12.01
C ASN A 308 29.09 22.35 12.66
N PRO A 309 30.07 23.22 12.97
CA PRO A 309 31.24 22.83 13.76
C PRO A 309 30.81 22.26 15.12
N ALA A 310 31.52 21.24 15.60
CA ALA A 310 31.24 20.61 16.88
C ALA A 310 31.51 21.60 18.02
N LYS A 311 30.49 21.89 18.84
CA LYS A 311 30.66 22.70 20.05
C LYS A 311 31.21 21.80 21.15
N ASN A 312 32.40 22.09 21.67
CA ASN A 312 33.10 21.28 22.68
C ASN A 312 33.29 19.80 22.27
N GLY A 313 33.50 19.54 20.97
CA GLY A 313 33.67 18.17 20.45
C GLY A 313 32.38 17.32 20.43
N VAL A 314 31.21 17.97 20.55
CA VAL A 314 29.89 17.32 20.50
C VAL A 314 29.03 17.90 19.38
N LYS A 315 28.35 16.99 18.64
CA LYS A 315 27.27 17.32 17.70
C LYS A 315 25.98 16.66 18.14
N THR A 316 24.86 17.34 17.99
CA THR A 316 23.57 16.88 18.49
C THR A 316 22.47 17.15 17.48
N ILE A 317 21.53 16.20 17.36
CA ILE A 317 20.29 16.34 16.60
C ILE A 317 19.14 15.88 17.50
N SER A 318 18.10 16.70 17.62
CA SER A 318 16.88 16.40 18.37
C SER A 318 15.72 16.12 17.42
N LEU A 319 15.01 15.02 17.67
CA LEU A 319 13.75 14.65 17.04
C LEU A 319 12.61 14.94 18.01
N PRO A 320 11.51 15.57 17.56
CA PRO A 320 10.36 15.84 18.42
C PRO A 320 9.70 14.52 18.88
N ALA A 321 8.93 14.59 19.97
CA ALA A 321 8.09 13.48 20.39
C ALA A 321 7.12 13.12 19.25
N THR A 322 6.99 11.83 18.97
CA THR A 322 6.14 11.36 17.86
C THR A 322 4.75 11.12 18.42
N ASP A 323 3.82 12.05 18.17
CA ASP A 323 2.43 11.89 18.59
C ASP A 323 1.85 10.58 18.05
N ALA A 324 1.08 9.92 18.92
CA ALA A 324 0.72 8.51 18.84
C ALA A 324 -0.25 8.16 17.69
N GLU A 325 0.24 8.12 16.45
CA GLU A 325 -0.26 7.17 15.47
C GLU A 325 0.75 6.01 15.32
N PRO A 326 0.34 4.76 15.62
CA PRO A 326 1.24 3.62 15.78
C PRO A 326 1.99 3.20 14.50
N ASP A 327 1.65 3.75 13.33
CA ASP A 327 2.24 3.42 12.01
C ASP A 327 3.27 4.44 11.49
N SER A 328 3.60 5.49 12.25
CA SER A 328 4.36 6.62 11.69
C SER A 328 5.87 6.34 11.52
N VAL A 329 6.54 5.66 12.45
CA VAL A 329 8.01 5.44 12.41
C VAL A 329 8.38 4.03 12.90
N GLU A 330 9.01 3.23 12.02
CA GLU A 330 9.47 1.86 12.31
C GLU A 330 10.78 1.83 13.09
N SER A 331 11.74 2.65 12.68
CA SER A 331 13.08 2.73 13.25
C SER A 331 13.72 4.07 12.91
N ILE A 332 14.80 4.44 13.59
CA ILE A 332 15.56 5.66 13.29
C ILE A 332 16.89 5.24 12.68
N LEU A 333 17.15 5.74 11.47
CA LEU A 333 18.38 5.50 10.72
C LEU A 333 19.32 6.67 10.98
N VAL A 334 20.55 6.36 11.37
CA VAL A 334 21.59 7.34 11.64
C VAL A 334 22.79 7.00 10.77
N SER A 335 23.34 8.00 10.08
CA SER A 335 24.55 7.81 9.27
C SER A 335 25.58 8.86 9.66
N ILE A 336 26.83 8.46 9.73
CA ILE A 336 27.97 9.32 10.06
C ILE A 336 28.96 9.28 8.90
N GLN A 337 29.47 10.44 8.51
CA GLN A 337 30.42 10.56 7.41
C GLN A 337 31.50 11.60 7.70
N ALA A 338 32.72 11.37 7.23
CA ALA A 338 33.73 12.43 7.11
C ALA A 338 33.55 13.18 5.78
N HIS A 339 33.40 14.51 5.83
CA HIS A 339 33.22 15.34 4.62
C HIS A 339 34.41 15.22 3.66
N ARG A 340 35.62 15.13 4.21
CA ARG A 340 36.86 14.87 3.47
C ARG A 340 37.51 13.61 4.05
N GLN A 341 38.25 12.88 3.22
CA GLN A 341 39.05 11.76 3.69
C GLN A 341 40.01 12.25 4.79
N PRO A 342 39.90 11.73 6.02
CA PRO A 342 40.73 12.19 7.11
C PRO A 342 42.16 11.64 6.94
N SER A 343 43.17 12.42 7.32
CA SER A 343 44.57 11.98 7.29
C SER A 343 44.87 10.95 8.37
N GLU A 344 44.16 11.04 9.50
CA GLU A 344 44.24 10.14 10.64
C GLU A 344 42.85 9.62 11.00
N PRO A 345 42.73 8.42 11.57
CA PRO A 345 41.45 7.80 11.76
C PRO A 345 40.69 8.42 12.95
N VAL A 346 39.54 9.04 12.66
CA VAL A 346 38.76 9.82 13.64
C VAL A 346 37.86 8.88 14.43
N SER A 347 38.07 8.80 15.75
CA SER A 347 37.21 8.07 16.66
C SER A 347 36.03 8.95 17.13
N TYR A 348 34.90 8.32 17.44
CA TYR A 348 33.72 9.00 17.96
C TYR A 348 32.91 8.07 18.86
N GLN A 349 32.02 8.67 19.65
CA GLN A 349 31.05 7.99 20.49
C GLN A 349 29.64 8.50 20.18
N LEU A 350 28.79 7.62 19.68
CA LEU A 350 27.39 7.87 19.33
C LEU A 350 26.47 7.40 20.46
N ARG A 351 25.49 8.22 20.84
CA ARG A 351 24.46 7.87 21.84
C ARG A 351 23.11 8.44 21.44
N ALA A 352 22.04 7.68 21.67
CA ALA A 352 20.66 8.17 21.56
C ALA A 352 19.99 8.15 22.94
N GLN A 353 19.41 9.26 23.37
CA GLN A 353 18.77 9.42 24.68
C GLN A 353 17.52 10.28 24.57
N ALA A 354 16.54 10.08 25.46
CA ALA A 354 15.42 11.02 25.58
C ALA A 354 15.92 12.33 26.18
N SER A 355 15.52 13.46 25.61
CA SER A 355 15.69 14.78 26.24
C SER A 355 14.51 15.09 27.16
N ASP A 356 14.75 15.90 28.19
CA ASP A 356 13.68 16.59 28.90
C ASP A 356 13.37 17.91 28.17
N PRO A 357 12.09 18.32 28.04
CA PRO A 357 11.72 19.55 27.33
C PRO A 357 12.27 20.83 27.98
N SER A 358 12.89 20.73 29.16
CA SER A 358 13.60 21.82 29.86
C SER A 358 15.03 22.08 29.36
N ASP A 359 15.62 21.22 28.53
CA ASP A 359 17.01 21.37 28.07
C ASP A 359 17.15 22.15 26.74
N VAL A 360 16.05 22.58 26.13
CA VAL A 360 16.06 23.25 24.81
C VAL A 360 16.23 24.78 24.92
N ASP A 361 15.98 25.34 26.10
CA ASP A 361 16.17 26.75 26.45
C ASP A 361 16.77 26.88 27.87
N ALA A 362 17.78 26.07 28.21
CA ALA A 362 18.66 26.45 29.31
C ALA A 362 19.52 27.61 28.79
N PRO A 363 19.40 28.85 29.31
CA PRO A 363 20.43 29.85 29.07
C PRO A 363 21.76 29.20 29.47
N THR A 364 22.79 29.37 28.66
CA THR A 364 24.15 28.97 29.04
C THR A 364 24.38 29.44 30.47
N ASN A 365 24.84 28.54 31.34
CA ASN A 365 25.02 28.69 32.80
C ASN A 365 25.86 29.92 33.26
N ASP A 366 26.25 30.83 32.37
CA ASP A 366 27.01 32.04 32.66
C ASP A 366 26.19 33.17 33.32
N ASP A 367 24.85 33.09 33.33
CA ASP A 367 24.00 34.11 33.98
C ASP A 367 23.56 33.72 35.42
N LEU A 368 23.97 32.56 35.94
CA LEU A 368 23.53 32.05 37.24
C LEU A 368 24.59 32.11 38.36
N ASP A 369 25.82 32.55 38.07
CA ASP A 369 26.94 32.49 39.01
C ASP A 369 27.70 33.82 39.15
N HIS A 370 26.97 34.94 39.26
CA HIS A 370 27.58 36.26 39.50
C HIS A 370 27.06 36.88 40.81
N GLY A 371 28.00 37.33 41.66
CA GLY A 371 27.68 38.06 42.88
C GLY A 371 27.14 39.45 42.57
N ALA A 372 26.41 40.08 43.50
CA ALA A 372 25.87 41.44 43.34
C ALA A 372 26.94 42.54 43.08
N ASP A 373 28.21 42.20 43.25
CA ASP A 373 29.39 43.06 43.03
C ASP A 373 30.16 42.76 41.74
N ASP A 374 29.62 41.94 40.85
CA ASP A 374 30.20 41.65 39.53
C ASP A 374 29.59 42.55 38.45
N GLU A 375 30.42 42.97 37.50
CA GLU A 375 30.04 43.75 36.33
C GLU A 375 30.49 43.01 35.07
N ARG A 376 29.71 43.08 33.99
CA ARG A 376 30.03 42.40 32.73
C ARG A 376 31.00 43.23 31.91
N CYS A 377 32.18 42.69 31.63
CA CYS A 377 33.18 43.36 30.80
C CYS A 377 32.68 43.55 29.35
N ALA A 378 32.76 44.76 28.81
CA ALA A 378 32.28 45.08 27.47
C ALA A 378 33.07 44.42 26.33
N ASN A 379 34.27 43.88 26.61
CA ASN A 379 35.17 43.32 25.58
C ASN A 379 35.23 41.77 25.60
N CYS A 380 35.25 41.12 26.77
CA CYS A 380 35.22 39.65 26.85
C CYS A 380 33.86 39.07 27.26
N MET A 381 32.88 39.93 27.57
CA MET A 381 31.52 39.55 28.00
C MET A 381 31.45 38.65 29.24
N ARG A 382 32.57 38.45 29.97
CA ARG A 382 32.61 37.73 31.25
C ARG A 382 32.25 38.65 32.41
N TRP A 383 31.62 38.07 33.42
CA TRP A 383 31.35 38.69 34.71
C TRP A 383 32.64 38.78 35.52
N VAL A 384 32.98 39.99 36.00
CA VAL A 384 34.20 40.28 36.74
C VAL A 384 33.86 41.19 37.93
N PRO A 385 34.44 40.96 39.13
CA PRO A 385 34.21 41.83 40.27
C PRO A 385 34.57 43.29 39.97
N LYS A 386 33.69 44.23 40.34
CA LYS A 386 33.85 45.69 40.13
C LYS A 386 35.22 46.21 40.57
N ARG A 387 35.72 45.71 41.71
CA ARG A 387 37.04 46.06 42.27
C ARG A 387 38.23 45.77 41.33
N THR A 388 38.10 44.79 40.44
CA THR A 388 39.14 44.35 39.50
C THR A 388 38.84 44.69 38.05
N MET A 389 37.70 45.35 37.78
CA MET A 389 37.23 45.62 36.41
C MET A 389 38.24 46.46 35.62
N VAL A 390 38.80 47.53 36.20
CA VAL A 390 39.77 48.40 35.49
C VAL A 390 41.02 47.62 35.06
N LEU A 391 41.54 46.74 35.94
CA LEU A 391 42.70 45.91 35.64
C LEU A 391 42.36 44.86 34.58
N HIS A 392 41.21 44.19 34.74
CA HIS A 392 40.72 43.20 33.80
C HIS A 392 40.47 43.80 32.42
N GLU A 393 39.81 44.96 32.33
CA GLU A 393 39.50 45.64 31.09
C GLU A 393 40.78 46.04 30.34
N SER A 394 41.78 46.56 31.05
CA SER A 394 43.09 46.89 30.46
C SER A 394 43.81 45.65 29.91
N PHE A 395 43.72 44.50 30.60
CA PHE A 395 44.34 43.24 30.19
C PHE A 395 43.57 42.60 29.02
N CYS A 396 42.24 42.62 29.11
CA CYS A 396 41.33 42.11 28.09
C CYS A 396 41.44 42.88 26.78
N ARG A 397 41.51 44.23 26.82
CA ARG A 397 41.71 45.05 25.60
C ARG A 397 43.08 44.85 24.95
N ARG A 398 44.08 44.42 25.74
CA ARG A 398 45.40 44.09 25.21
C ARG A 398 45.42 42.72 24.54
N ASN A 399 44.80 41.73 25.17
CA ASN A 399 44.95 40.33 24.79
C ASN A 399 43.77 39.72 24.04
N ASN A 400 42.59 40.35 24.03
CA ASN A 400 41.40 39.80 23.39
C ASN A 400 40.85 40.75 22.30
N ILE A 401 40.35 40.16 21.22
CA ILE A 401 39.65 40.82 20.13
C ILE A 401 38.23 40.26 20.07
N ILE A 402 37.25 41.13 19.93
CA ILE A 402 35.85 40.75 19.70
C ILE A 402 35.52 40.87 18.20
N CYS A 403 34.88 39.83 17.64
CA CYS A 403 34.41 39.91 16.26
C CYS A 403 33.26 40.92 16.15
N PRO A 404 33.29 41.89 15.20
CA PRO A 404 32.24 42.87 15.05
C PRO A 404 30.90 42.28 14.54
N ARG A 405 30.91 41.10 13.90
CA ARG A 405 29.71 40.47 13.33
C ARG A 405 29.07 39.46 14.28
N CYS A 406 29.79 38.42 14.74
CA CYS A 406 29.24 37.40 15.65
C CYS A 406 29.46 37.68 17.15
N ARG A 407 30.24 38.70 17.52
CA ARG A 407 30.58 39.04 18.92
C ARG A 407 31.30 37.93 19.71
N SER A 408 31.87 36.93 19.03
CA SER A 408 32.77 35.97 19.68
C SER A 408 34.09 36.62 20.06
N VAL A 409 34.63 36.18 21.20
CA VAL A 409 35.84 36.76 21.80
C VAL A 409 37.00 35.81 21.54
N PHE A 410 38.06 36.33 20.92
CA PHE A 410 39.27 35.60 20.59
C PHE A 410 40.47 36.19 21.31
N VAL A 411 41.51 35.38 21.51
CA VAL A 411 42.82 35.88 21.95
C VAL A 411 43.54 36.49 20.74
N ARG A 412 44.21 37.63 20.95
CA ARG A 412 44.98 38.35 19.94
C ARG A 412 46.11 37.45 19.47
N GLU A 413 46.27 37.31 18.14
CA GLU A 413 47.24 36.41 17.49
C GLU A 413 46.94 34.91 17.69
N SER A 414 45.69 34.53 18.03
CA SER A 414 45.30 33.11 18.02
C SER A 414 45.09 32.59 16.59
N PRO A 415 45.44 31.32 16.30
CA PRO A 415 45.16 30.70 15.01
C PRO A 415 43.66 30.64 14.70
N GLU A 416 42.81 30.59 15.73
CA GLU A 416 41.34 30.63 15.61
C GLU A 416 40.83 31.98 15.06
N TRP A 417 41.49 33.09 15.42
CA TRP A 417 41.14 34.42 14.90
C TRP A 417 41.65 34.62 13.47
N GLU A 418 42.85 34.12 13.16
CA GLU A 418 43.38 34.15 11.79
C GLU A 418 42.54 33.29 10.83
N GLY A 419 42.02 32.16 11.31
CA GLY A 419 41.11 31.28 10.59
C GLY A 419 39.64 31.68 10.66
N HIS A 420 39.28 32.76 11.39
CA HIS A 420 37.90 33.18 11.56
C HIS A 420 37.31 33.76 10.28
N TRP A 421 36.13 33.28 9.90
CA TRP A 421 35.46 33.71 8.69
C TRP A 421 33.96 33.89 8.90
N HIS A 422 33.40 34.76 8.07
CA HIS A 422 31.97 34.93 7.87
C HIS A 422 31.66 34.66 6.40
N CYS A 423 30.53 34.04 6.13
CA CYS A 423 30.00 34.02 4.78
C CYS A 423 29.45 35.40 4.42
N ASP A 424 29.49 35.73 3.12
CA ASP A 424 28.90 36.96 2.59
C ASP A 424 27.44 36.76 2.18
N LYS A 425 27.00 35.50 2.05
CA LYS A 425 25.68 35.12 1.51
C LYS A 425 24.70 34.64 2.59
N ASP A 426 25.20 34.21 3.74
CA ASP A 426 24.41 33.74 4.88
C ASP A 426 25.07 34.12 6.22
N ASP A 427 24.41 33.77 7.33
CA ASP A 427 24.89 34.03 8.70
C ASP A 427 25.94 33.01 9.20
N GLY A 428 26.43 32.15 8.29
CA GLY A 428 27.45 31.14 8.58
C GLY A 428 28.77 31.77 9.03
N HIS A 429 29.32 31.25 10.11
CA HIS A 429 30.62 31.65 10.64
C HIS A 429 31.35 30.45 11.23
N GLY A 430 32.68 30.50 11.21
CA GLY A 430 33.53 29.46 11.74
C GLY A 430 34.93 29.99 12.02
N ASN A 431 35.75 29.15 12.64
CA ASN A 431 37.11 29.51 13.08
C ASN A 431 38.20 28.78 12.29
N SER A 432 37.81 27.96 11.30
CA SER A 432 38.72 27.14 10.51
C SER A 432 38.53 27.38 9.00
N PRO A 433 39.61 27.47 8.20
CA PRO A 433 39.50 27.61 6.75
C PRO A 433 38.91 26.35 6.09
N ALA A 434 39.11 25.17 6.69
CA ALA A 434 38.49 23.92 6.25
C ALA A 434 36.96 23.96 6.42
N GLY A 435 36.47 24.51 7.54
CA GLY A 435 35.06 24.76 7.80
C GLY A 435 34.44 25.74 6.82
N LYS A 436 35.20 26.77 6.36
CA LYS A 436 34.74 27.68 5.29
C LYS A 436 34.52 26.95 3.98
N ALA A 437 35.51 26.15 3.56
CA ALA A 437 35.42 25.38 2.32
C ALA A 437 34.24 24.39 2.35
N LYS A 438 34.02 23.75 3.50
CA LYS A 438 32.87 22.88 3.73
C LYS A 438 31.54 23.64 3.69
N HIS A 439 31.46 24.80 4.33
CA HIS A 439 30.28 25.67 4.28
C HIS A 439 29.94 26.08 2.85
N ASP A 440 30.93 26.53 2.09
CA ASP A 440 30.76 26.91 0.69
C ASP A 440 30.33 25.71 -0.18
N ASP A 441 30.85 24.50 0.07
CA ASP A 441 30.42 23.28 -0.64
C ASP A 441 28.99 22.85 -0.28
N VAL A 442 28.60 22.96 1.00
CA VAL A 442 27.28 22.51 1.49
C VAL A 442 26.17 23.51 1.15
N PHE A 443 26.41 24.81 1.31
CA PHE A 443 25.35 25.84 1.21
C PHE A 443 25.39 26.67 -0.08
N HIS A 444 26.52 26.71 -0.80
CA HIS A 444 26.72 27.62 -1.95
C HIS A 444 27.09 26.93 -3.27
N ARG A 445 27.18 25.60 -3.30
CA ARG A 445 27.48 24.83 -4.51
C ARG A 445 26.21 24.45 -5.25
N HIS A 446 26.16 24.80 -6.54
CA HIS A 446 25.07 24.38 -7.41
C HIS A 446 25.01 22.85 -7.55
N ARG A 447 23.83 22.28 -7.31
CA ARG A 447 23.55 20.85 -7.38
C ARG A 447 22.21 20.62 -8.07
N GLN A 448 22.16 19.59 -8.91
CA GLN A 448 20.95 19.15 -9.58
C GLN A 448 20.49 17.81 -9.01
N CYS A 449 19.17 17.64 -8.87
CA CYS A 449 18.59 16.37 -8.47
C CYS A 449 18.83 15.33 -9.59
N PRO A 450 19.34 14.13 -9.29
CA PRO A 450 19.54 13.10 -10.32
C PRO A 450 18.23 12.47 -10.81
N SER A 451 17.12 12.66 -10.09
CA SER A 451 15.84 12.01 -10.38
C SER A 451 14.79 12.96 -10.96
N CYS A 452 15.06 14.27 -11.05
CA CYS A 452 14.15 15.24 -11.66
C CYS A 452 14.88 16.56 -12.00
N GLU A 453 14.18 17.49 -12.63
CA GLU A 453 14.74 18.77 -13.10
C GLU A 453 15.01 19.79 -11.98
N PHE A 454 14.78 19.45 -10.71
CA PHE A 454 15.02 20.35 -9.58
C PHE A 454 16.51 20.66 -9.42
N SER A 455 16.84 21.94 -9.26
CA SER A 455 18.19 22.42 -8.99
C SER A 455 18.20 23.41 -7.83
N THR A 456 19.28 23.40 -7.06
CA THR A 456 19.47 24.25 -5.88
C THR A 456 20.94 24.55 -5.68
N ASN A 457 21.25 25.57 -4.87
CA ASN A 457 22.60 25.91 -4.44
C ASN A 457 22.97 25.34 -3.05
N SER A 458 22.01 24.73 -2.34
CA SER A 458 22.23 24.16 -1.01
C SER A 458 21.92 22.66 -0.96
N LEU A 459 22.79 21.93 -0.29
CA LEU A 459 22.67 20.50 -0.06
C LEU A 459 21.50 20.16 0.91
N PRO A 460 21.24 20.93 1.99
CA PRO A 460 20.04 20.75 2.80
C PRO A 460 18.73 20.93 2.03
N ASP A 461 18.64 21.91 1.12
CA ASP A 461 17.43 22.07 0.29
C ASP A 461 17.26 20.91 -0.70
N LEU A 462 18.38 20.39 -1.25
CA LEU A 462 18.35 19.20 -2.09
C LEU A 462 17.85 17.98 -1.30
N ALA A 463 18.34 17.79 -0.07
CA ALA A 463 17.90 16.72 0.82
C ALA A 463 16.42 16.87 1.19
N ARG A 464 15.96 18.09 1.49
CA ARG A 464 14.53 18.38 1.74
C ARG A 464 13.69 18.04 0.53
N HIS A 465 14.09 18.41 -0.68
CA HIS A 465 13.39 18.03 -1.91
C HIS A 465 13.35 16.51 -2.08
N ARG A 466 14.49 15.82 -1.90
CA ARG A 466 14.62 14.36 -2.06
C ARG A 466 13.87 13.54 -1.01
N THR A 467 13.58 14.10 0.14
CA THR A 467 12.81 13.46 1.23
C THR A 467 11.35 13.94 1.31
N SER A 468 10.93 14.90 0.49
CA SER A 468 9.54 15.39 0.45
C SER A 468 8.84 15.03 -0.86
N VAL A 469 9.15 15.73 -1.95
CA VAL A 469 8.37 15.75 -3.20
C VAL A 469 9.06 15.09 -4.38
N CYS A 470 10.34 14.74 -4.27
CA CYS A 470 11.10 14.15 -5.36
C CYS A 470 10.47 12.84 -5.87
N PRO A 471 10.31 12.65 -7.19
CA PRO A 471 9.76 11.41 -7.76
C PRO A 471 10.62 10.19 -7.46
N GLY A 472 11.92 10.37 -7.28
CA GLY A 472 12.88 9.32 -6.92
C GLY A 472 12.88 8.93 -5.43
N LYS A 473 12.03 9.55 -4.60
CA LYS A 473 11.92 9.23 -3.17
C LYS A 473 11.36 7.82 -2.98
N LEU A 474 12.02 7.01 -2.15
CA LEU A 474 11.60 5.62 -1.89
C LEU A 474 10.53 5.53 -0.80
N ILE A 475 9.45 4.85 -1.15
CA ILE A 475 8.29 4.57 -0.28
C ILE A 475 7.99 3.06 -0.29
N LEU A 476 7.39 2.55 0.78
CA LEU A 476 6.71 1.28 0.84
C LEU A 476 5.25 1.48 0.43
N CYS A 477 4.87 0.97 -0.73
CA CYS A 477 3.50 1.08 -1.21
C CYS A 477 2.56 0.21 -0.37
N ARG A 478 1.44 0.77 0.09
CA ARG A 478 0.43 0.03 0.88
C ARG A 478 -0.33 -1.04 0.10
N PHE A 479 -0.32 -0.99 -1.23
CA PHE A 479 -1.11 -1.87 -2.10
C PHE A 479 -0.28 -2.98 -2.74
N CYS A 480 0.98 -2.71 -3.13
CA CYS A 480 1.89 -3.75 -3.63
C CYS A 480 2.89 -4.25 -2.57
N HIS A 481 3.01 -3.57 -1.43
CA HIS A 481 3.93 -3.92 -0.33
C HIS A 481 5.42 -3.93 -0.71
N LEU A 482 5.80 -3.18 -1.75
CA LEU A 482 7.19 -3.07 -2.23
C LEU A 482 7.78 -1.68 -1.98
N GLU A 483 9.11 -1.65 -1.88
CA GLU A 483 9.88 -0.42 -1.86
C GLU A 483 10.08 0.11 -3.27
N VAL A 484 9.55 1.30 -3.54
CA VAL A 484 9.37 1.83 -4.89
C VAL A 484 9.55 3.35 -4.90
N PRO A 485 9.97 3.95 -6.02
CA PRO A 485 9.96 5.40 -6.18
C PRO A 485 8.53 5.95 -6.12
N GLN A 486 8.33 7.09 -5.45
CA GLN A 486 7.00 7.68 -5.27
C GLN A 486 6.37 8.15 -6.59
N GLY A 487 7.20 8.50 -7.59
CA GLY A 487 6.78 9.00 -8.90
C GLY A 487 6.12 10.38 -8.87
N GLY A 488 5.50 10.76 -9.99
CA GLY A 488 4.77 12.02 -10.14
C GLY A 488 5.63 13.23 -10.50
N ASP A 489 4.98 14.39 -10.65
CA ASP A 489 5.64 15.66 -10.94
C ASP A 489 5.76 16.49 -9.64
N PRO A 490 6.99 16.78 -9.16
CA PRO A 490 7.20 17.60 -7.96
C PRO A 490 6.72 19.05 -8.10
N PHE A 491 6.62 19.59 -9.32
CA PHE A 491 6.22 20.97 -9.57
C PHE A 491 4.72 21.11 -9.84
N ARG A 492 4.09 20.06 -10.37
CA ARG A 492 2.65 20.02 -10.65
C ARG A 492 2.05 18.70 -10.14
N PRO A 493 1.91 18.54 -8.82
CA PRO A 493 1.30 17.33 -8.26
C PRO A 493 -0.14 17.22 -8.73
N SER A 494 -0.60 15.99 -8.99
CA SER A 494 -1.99 15.78 -9.39
C SER A 494 -2.94 16.17 -8.23
N PRO A 495 -4.11 16.75 -8.51
CA PRO A 495 -5.07 17.12 -7.46
C PRO A 495 -5.47 15.92 -6.57
N GLU A 496 -5.54 14.73 -7.15
CA GLU A 496 -5.83 13.49 -6.41
C GLU A 496 -4.76 13.16 -5.36
N VAL A 497 -3.46 13.32 -5.68
CA VAL A 497 -2.34 13.11 -4.73
C VAL A 497 -2.50 14.03 -3.52
N VAL A 498 -2.82 15.30 -3.79
CA VAL A 498 -2.93 16.32 -2.74
C VAL A 498 -4.14 16.08 -1.84
N LEU A 499 -5.30 15.75 -2.41
CA LEU A 499 -6.55 15.56 -1.66
C LEU A 499 -6.57 14.25 -0.86
N THR A 500 -6.07 13.17 -1.45
CA THR A 500 -6.08 11.85 -0.80
C THR A 500 -4.88 11.65 0.13
N GLY A 501 -3.86 12.51 0.00
CA GLY A 501 -2.59 12.36 0.68
C GLY A 501 -1.79 11.13 0.24
N MET A 502 -2.20 10.38 -0.80
CA MET A 502 -1.46 9.24 -1.35
C MET A 502 -0.36 9.69 -2.31
N THR A 503 0.71 8.91 -2.45
CA THR A 503 1.73 9.18 -3.49
C THR A 503 1.22 8.85 -4.89
N ALA A 504 1.90 9.34 -5.93
CA ALA A 504 1.50 9.07 -7.32
C ALA A 504 1.51 7.56 -7.63
N HIS A 505 2.51 6.83 -7.12
CA HIS A 505 2.56 5.38 -7.23
C HIS A 505 1.43 4.70 -6.44
N GLU A 506 1.15 5.11 -5.21
CA GLU A 506 0.03 4.56 -4.42
C GLU A 506 -1.32 4.77 -5.12
N LEU A 507 -1.53 5.89 -5.81
CA LEU A 507 -2.77 6.13 -6.57
C LEU A 507 -2.92 5.18 -7.75
N GLN A 508 -1.83 4.95 -8.49
CA GLN A 508 -1.82 4.06 -9.64
C GLN A 508 -2.07 2.61 -9.20
N ASP A 509 -1.36 2.15 -8.16
CA ASP A 509 -1.56 0.81 -7.62
C ASP A 509 -2.94 0.65 -6.95
N GLY A 510 -3.41 1.68 -6.26
CA GLY A 510 -4.72 1.72 -5.62
C GLY A 510 -5.90 1.73 -6.59
N ALA A 511 -5.65 2.06 -7.87
CA ALA A 511 -6.65 1.96 -8.93
C ALA A 511 -6.95 0.52 -9.36
N ARG A 512 -6.10 -0.45 -8.99
CA ARG A 512 -6.37 -1.88 -9.18
C ARG A 512 -7.67 -2.26 -8.49
N THR A 513 -8.42 -3.16 -9.09
CA THR A 513 -9.70 -3.61 -8.55
C THR A 513 -9.60 -4.98 -7.92
N THR A 514 -10.40 -5.19 -6.87
CA THR A 514 -10.60 -6.48 -6.20
C THR A 514 -12.09 -6.70 -5.97
N GLU A 515 -12.49 -7.95 -5.82
CA GLU A 515 -13.86 -8.28 -5.46
C GLU A 515 -14.10 -8.11 -3.96
N CYS A 516 -15.22 -7.48 -3.60
CA CYS A 516 -15.63 -7.38 -2.21
C CYS A 516 -16.21 -8.71 -1.74
N HIS A 517 -15.58 -9.36 -0.75
CA HIS A 517 -16.04 -10.63 -0.15
C HIS A 517 -17.49 -10.65 0.39
N LEU A 518 -18.12 -9.49 0.59
CA LEU A 518 -19.51 -9.40 1.04
C LEU A 518 -20.51 -9.39 -0.12
N CYS A 519 -20.22 -8.65 -1.19
CA CYS A 519 -21.19 -8.41 -2.27
C CYS A 519 -20.72 -8.81 -3.67
N ASP A 520 -19.47 -9.24 -3.81
CA ASP A 520 -18.71 -9.55 -5.03
C ASP A 520 -18.75 -8.43 -6.08
N LYS A 521 -18.99 -7.20 -5.64
CA LYS A 521 -18.81 -6.02 -6.49
C LYS A 521 -17.31 -5.80 -6.66
N ILE A 522 -16.93 -5.45 -7.89
CA ILE A 522 -15.57 -5.05 -8.24
C ILE A 522 -15.35 -3.63 -7.72
N VAL A 523 -14.41 -3.47 -6.78
CA VAL A 523 -14.10 -2.21 -6.11
C VAL A 523 -12.60 -1.94 -6.23
N ARG A 524 -12.20 -0.67 -6.40
CA ARG A 524 -10.78 -0.28 -6.41
C ARG A 524 -10.18 -0.47 -5.02
N LEU A 525 -8.93 -0.89 -4.94
CA LEU A 525 -8.23 -1.12 -3.67
C LEU A 525 -8.26 0.12 -2.76
N ARG A 526 -8.05 1.31 -3.35
CA ARG A 526 -8.11 2.58 -2.60
C ARG A 526 -9.49 2.91 -2.04
N ASP A 527 -10.56 2.41 -2.67
CA ASP A 527 -11.94 2.71 -2.30
C ASP A 527 -12.54 1.61 -1.39
N MET A 528 -11.82 0.51 -1.16
CA MET A 528 -12.33 -0.64 -0.40
C MET A 528 -12.72 -0.28 1.03
N GLU A 529 -11.95 0.57 1.72
CA GLU A 529 -12.30 1.01 3.08
C GLU A 529 -13.62 1.78 3.11
N THR A 530 -13.82 2.69 2.16
CA THR A 530 -15.07 3.46 2.04
C THR A 530 -16.25 2.55 1.66
N HIS A 531 -16.00 1.55 0.81
CA HIS A 531 -16.99 0.55 0.43
C HIS A 531 -17.43 -0.32 1.62
N LEU A 532 -16.48 -0.75 2.46
CA LEU A 532 -16.79 -1.49 3.69
C LEU A 532 -17.54 -0.62 4.71
N LYS A 533 -17.19 0.67 4.85
CA LYS A 533 -17.98 1.62 5.66
C LYS A 533 -19.41 1.75 5.14
N HIS A 534 -19.62 1.73 3.82
CA HIS A 534 -20.98 1.72 3.25
C HIS A 534 -21.76 0.46 3.65
N HIS A 535 -21.11 -0.71 3.67
CA HIS A 535 -21.76 -1.93 4.20
C HIS A 535 -22.17 -1.77 5.66
N GLU A 536 -21.31 -1.20 6.52
CA GLU A 536 -21.66 -0.95 7.93
C GLU A 536 -22.84 0.01 8.08
N LEU A 537 -22.92 1.06 7.26
CA LEU A 537 -24.06 1.98 7.26
C LEU A 537 -25.34 1.28 6.77
N ASP A 538 -25.24 0.48 5.71
CA ASP A 538 -26.37 -0.30 5.19
C ASP A 538 -26.87 -1.31 6.24
N LYS A 539 -25.99 -1.95 7.02
CA LYS A 539 -26.37 -2.87 8.11
C LYS A 539 -27.29 -2.19 9.12
N VAL A 540 -26.99 -0.94 9.50
CA VAL A 540 -27.78 -0.19 10.49
C VAL A 540 -29.15 0.21 9.95
N GLN A 541 -29.25 0.49 8.64
CA GLN A 541 -30.51 0.91 8.01
C GLN A 541 -31.44 -0.27 7.65
N ARG A 542 -30.94 -1.51 7.67
CA ARG A 542 -31.75 -2.68 7.29
C ARG A 542 -32.89 -2.91 8.28
N PRO A 543 -34.14 -3.08 7.78
CA PRO A 543 -35.25 -3.45 8.64
C PRO A 543 -35.04 -4.86 9.20
N LYS A 544 -35.59 -5.11 10.38
CA LYS A 544 -35.53 -6.43 11.02
C LYS A 544 -36.21 -7.49 10.13
N PRO A 545 -35.62 -8.69 9.97
CA PRO A 545 -36.23 -9.77 9.20
C PRO A 545 -37.61 -10.15 9.75
N ALA A 546 -38.60 -10.28 8.88
CA ALA A 546 -39.90 -10.80 9.28
C ALA A 546 -39.82 -12.32 9.49
N ILE A 547 -39.94 -12.76 10.75
CA ILE A 547 -39.90 -14.17 11.13
C ILE A 547 -41.29 -14.82 11.07
N CYS A 548 -41.33 -16.15 10.94
CA CYS A 548 -42.57 -16.90 11.04
C CYS A 548 -43.22 -16.71 12.43
N ARG A 549 -44.52 -16.40 12.45
CA ARG A 549 -45.30 -16.24 13.69
C ARG A 549 -45.36 -17.50 14.55
N ASN A 550 -45.03 -18.67 14.01
CA ASN A 550 -44.91 -19.89 14.80
C ASN A 550 -43.63 -19.84 15.66
N GLY A 551 -43.77 -19.71 16.97
CA GLY A 551 -42.65 -19.56 17.92
C GLY A 551 -41.70 -20.75 17.98
N ASN A 552 -42.08 -21.90 17.41
CA ASN A 552 -41.24 -23.08 17.28
C ASN A 552 -40.48 -23.16 15.94
N CYS A 553 -40.76 -22.26 15.00
CA CYS A 553 -40.21 -22.28 13.64
C CYS A 553 -39.04 -21.30 13.52
N GLY A 554 -37.88 -21.78 13.08
CA GLY A 554 -36.68 -20.98 12.82
C GLY A 554 -36.56 -20.50 11.37
N ARG A 555 -37.68 -20.21 10.69
CA ARG A 555 -37.67 -19.70 9.30
C ARG A 555 -38.21 -18.28 9.23
N THR A 556 -37.68 -17.51 8.30
CA THR A 556 -38.19 -16.19 7.91
C THR A 556 -39.36 -16.32 6.92
N LEU A 557 -40.13 -15.24 6.72
CA LEU A 557 -41.27 -15.22 5.79
C LEU A 557 -40.84 -15.13 4.32
N GLY A 558 -39.83 -14.31 4.03
CA GLY A 558 -39.31 -14.08 2.68
C GLY A 558 -38.15 -15.00 2.29
N GLY A 559 -37.66 -15.85 3.20
CA GLY A 559 -36.44 -16.62 3.01
C GLY A 559 -35.19 -15.73 3.02
N VAL A 560 -34.03 -16.35 3.24
CA VAL A 560 -32.73 -15.69 3.20
C VAL A 560 -31.98 -16.16 1.96
N GLY A 561 -31.64 -15.23 1.09
CA GLY A 561 -30.86 -15.47 -0.11
C GLY A 561 -29.36 -15.58 0.16
N PRO A 562 -28.57 -15.93 -0.88
CA PRO A 562 -27.12 -15.80 -0.80
C PRO A 562 -26.73 -14.36 -0.43
N ARG A 563 -25.64 -14.20 0.32
CA ARG A 563 -25.09 -12.89 0.76
C ARG A 563 -26.06 -12.03 1.59
N GLY A 564 -26.86 -12.67 2.44
CA GLY A 564 -27.66 -11.97 3.45
C GLY A 564 -28.81 -11.12 2.91
N GLN A 565 -29.24 -11.36 1.67
CA GLN A 565 -30.41 -10.70 1.08
C GLN A 565 -31.69 -11.28 1.67
N LEU A 566 -32.47 -10.46 2.37
CA LEU A 566 -33.77 -10.86 2.92
C LEU A 566 -34.82 -10.85 1.80
N GLY A 567 -35.69 -11.86 1.72
CA GLY A 567 -36.77 -11.91 0.71
C GLY A 567 -36.44 -12.65 -0.58
N ALA A 568 -35.30 -13.34 -0.67
CA ALA A 568 -34.89 -14.01 -1.91
C ALA A 568 -35.71 -15.28 -2.25
N GLY A 569 -36.45 -15.83 -1.29
CA GLY A 569 -37.28 -17.03 -1.48
C GLY A 569 -38.63 -16.75 -2.14
N THR A 570 -39.03 -15.48 -2.25
CA THR A 570 -40.22 -15.04 -2.96
C THR A 570 -39.82 -14.51 -4.32
N GLY A 571 -40.19 -15.19 -5.41
CA GLY A 571 -39.98 -14.67 -6.76
C GLY A 571 -40.53 -13.24 -6.85
N GLN A 572 -39.69 -12.30 -7.31
CA GLN A 572 -40.04 -10.90 -7.62
C GLN A 572 -41.07 -10.26 -6.68
N GLY A 573 -40.71 -10.01 -5.42
CA GLY A 573 -41.42 -9.05 -4.57
C GLY A 573 -42.86 -9.41 -4.17
N GLN A 574 -43.33 -10.63 -4.42
CA GLN A 574 -44.58 -11.11 -3.84
C GLN A 574 -44.33 -11.56 -2.40
N GLU A 575 -44.60 -10.67 -1.43
CA GLU A 575 -44.80 -11.10 -0.06
C GLU A 575 -45.80 -12.28 -0.05
N PRO A 576 -45.51 -13.39 0.66
CA PRO A 576 -46.50 -14.45 0.80
C PRO A 576 -47.66 -13.83 1.57
N SER A 577 -48.71 -13.45 0.85
CA SER A 577 -49.94 -12.84 1.37
C SER A 577 -50.70 -13.86 2.20
N ASN A 578 -50.13 -14.21 3.35
CA ASN A 578 -50.74 -15.02 4.39
C ASN A 578 -51.19 -14.06 5.48
N ASP A 579 -52.50 -13.88 5.65
CA ASP A 579 -53.08 -13.01 6.69
C ASP A 579 -52.64 -13.37 8.12
N LEU A 580 -52.06 -14.58 8.29
CA LEU A 580 -51.59 -15.17 9.52
C LEU A 580 -50.08 -14.97 9.81
N GLY A 581 -49.27 -14.47 8.88
CA GLY A 581 -47.83 -14.27 9.08
C GLY A 581 -47.03 -15.56 9.31
N LEU A 582 -47.38 -16.65 8.61
CA LEU A 582 -46.71 -17.95 8.69
C LEU A 582 -45.89 -18.20 7.41
N CYS A 583 -44.74 -18.87 7.54
CA CYS A 583 -43.96 -19.31 6.38
C CYS A 583 -44.73 -20.35 5.55
N SER A 584 -44.36 -20.53 4.29
CA SER A 584 -45.03 -21.44 3.33
C SER A 584 -45.22 -22.87 3.88
N LEU A 585 -44.25 -23.40 4.61
CA LEU A 585 -44.30 -24.73 5.20
C LEU A 585 -45.21 -24.83 6.45
N CYS A 586 -45.29 -23.75 7.24
CA CYS A 586 -46.22 -23.70 8.38
C CYS A 586 -47.67 -23.46 7.95
N PHE A 587 -47.85 -22.73 6.85
CA PHE A 587 -49.14 -22.39 6.27
C PHE A 587 -49.70 -23.46 5.34
N GLY A 588 -48.86 -24.25 4.66
CA GLY A 588 -49.29 -25.32 3.73
C GLY A 588 -50.41 -26.23 4.26
N PRO A 589 -50.34 -26.75 5.51
CA PRO A 589 -51.40 -27.58 6.08
C PRO A 589 -52.73 -26.85 6.37
N LEU A 590 -52.72 -25.52 6.37
CA LEU A 590 -53.89 -24.66 6.61
C LEU A 590 -54.49 -24.13 5.31
N TYR A 591 -53.70 -24.15 4.22
CA TYR A 591 -54.05 -23.65 2.91
C TYR A 591 -55.10 -24.53 2.23
N VAL A 592 -56.11 -23.88 1.67
CA VAL A 592 -57.14 -24.49 0.82
C VAL A 592 -57.47 -23.46 -0.24
N SER A 593 -57.60 -23.89 -1.50
CA SER A 593 -57.90 -23.01 -2.65
C SER A 593 -59.35 -22.48 -2.68
N LEU A 594 -60.20 -22.88 -1.74
CA LEU A 594 -61.59 -22.44 -1.62
C LEU A 594 -61.65 -21.05 -0.99
N HIS A 595 -62.32 -20.12 -1.68
CA HIS A 595 -62.53 -18.74 -1.22
C HIS A 595 -63.39 -18.72 0.07
N ASP A 596 -62.82 -18.24 1.17
CA ASP A 596 -63.46 -18.14 2.50
C ASP A 596 -63.48 -16.67 2.96
N PRO A 597 -64.51 -15.88 2.58
CA PRO A 597 -64.56 -14.44 2.86
C PRO A 597 -64.72 -14.11 4.36
N ASP A 598 -65.22 -15.05 5.17
CA ASP A 598 -65.42 -14.88 6.61
C ASP A 598 -64.25 -15.41 7.47
N GLY A 599 -63.29 -16.14 6.86
CA GLY A 599 -62.17 -16.80 7.55
C GLY A 599 -62.60 -17.86 8.58
N LYS A 600 -63.87 -18.26 8.61
CA LYS A 600 -64.44 -19.21 9.59
C LYS A 600 -63.92 -20.62 9.36
N ALA A 601 -63.71 -21.02 8.10
CA ALA A 601 -63.18 -22.33 7.78
C ALA A 601 -61.69 -22.42 8.16
N LEU A 602 -60.93 -21.33 7.97
CA LEU A 602 -59.55 -21.22 8.43
C LEU A 602 -59.43 -21.35 9.96
N ARG A 603 -60.29 -20.64 10.71
CA ARG A 603 -60.36 -20.77 12.19
C ARG A 603 -60.64 -22.20 12.64
N ARG A 604 -61.64 -22.86 12.05
CA ARG A 604 -61.96 -24.28 12.36
C ARG A 604 -60.82 -25.24 12.04
N ARG A 605 -59.97 -24.95 11.04
CA ARG A 605 -58.78 -25.75 10.73
C ARG A 605 -57.69 -25.56 11.78
N ILE A 606 -57.45 -24.32 12.22
CA ILE A 606 -56.49 -24.00 13.29
C ILE A 606 -56.91 -24.68 14.60
N GLU A 607 -58.19 -24.59 14.97
CA GLU A 607 -58.75 -25.23 16.17
C GLU A 607 -58.56 -26.76 16.14
N ARG A 608 -58.91 -27.40 15.02
CA ARG A 608 -58.68 -28.85 14.83
C ARG A 608 -57.20 -29.23 14.95
N ARG A 609 -56.29 -28.39 14.46
CA ARG A 609 -54.84 -28.64 14.53
C ARG A 609 -54.33 -28.59 15.97
N TYR A 610 -54.76 -27.61 16.77
CA TYR A 610 -54.40 -27.53 18.19
C TYR A 610 -55.00 -28.69 19.00
N LEU A 611 -56.27 -29.04 18.75
CA LEU A 611 -56.91 -30.19 19.41
C LEU A 611 -56.21 -31.50 19.07
N GLY A 612 -55.81 -31.70 17.81
CA GLY A 612 -55.01 -32.86 17.40
C GLY A 612 -53.64 -32.91 18.11
N GLN A 613 -52.95 -31.78 18.21
CA GLN A 613 -51.65 -31.72 18.91
C GLN A 613 -51.76 -32.07 20.40
N LEU A 614 -52.85 -31.70 21.07
CA LEU A 614 -53.08 -31.99 22.49
C LEU A 614 -53.61 -33.41 22.74
N MET A 615 -54.50 -33.93 21.88
CA MET A 615 -55.14 -35.23 22.11
C MET A 615 -54.30 -36.41 21.58
N SER A 616 -53.90 -36.36 20.30
CA SER A 616 -53.16 -37.44 19.64
C SER A 616 -51.64 -37.22 19.67
N GLY A 617 -51.19 -35.97 19.74
CA GLY A 617 -49.78 -35.63 19.56
C GLY A 617 -49.33 -35.73 18.10
N CYS A 618 -48.11 -35.30 17.81
CA CYS A 618 -47.57 -35.28 16.45
C CYS A 618 -46.71 -36.51 16.10
N GLY A 619 -46.40 -37.38 17.07
CA GLY A 619 -45.64 -38.63 16.86
C GLY A 619 -44.17 -38.45 16.47
N LYS A 620 -43.62 -37.24 16.54
CA LYS A 620 -42.22 -36.94 16.16
C LYS A 620 -41.29 -36.98 17.38
N ALA A 621 -40.18 -37.71 17.28
CA ALA A 621 -39.19 -37.84 18.35
C ALA A 621 -38.47 -36.52 18.70
N HIS A 622 -38.26 -35.64 17.72
CA HIS A 622 -37.61 -34.33 17.90
C HIS A 622 -38.56 -33.20 18.31
N CYS A 623 -39.84 -33.49 18.62
CA CYS A 623 -40.78 -32.45 19.01
C CYS A 623 -40.47 -31.98 20.44
N ALA A 624 -40.17 -30.69 20.62
CA ALA A 624 -40.14 -30.05 21.94
C ALA A 624 -41.24 -28.97 22.11
N ASN A 625 -42.31 -29.04 21.29
CA ASN A 625 -43.43 -28.11 21.43
C ASN A 625 -44.21 -28.41 22.70
N GLU A 626 -44.32 -27.43 23.59
CA GLU A 626 -45.14 -27.54 24.79
C GLU A 626 -46.61 -27.81 24.45
N TRP A 627 -47.16 -27.27 23.36
CA TRP A 627 -48.57 -27.47 23.00
C TRP A 627 -48.87 -28.82 22.33
N CYS A 628 -47.95 -29.77 22.40
CA CYS A 628 -48.07 -31.10 21.83
C CYS A 628 -47.94 -32.18 22.91
N LYS A 629 -48.82 -33.18 22.89
CA LYS A 629 -48.74 -34.35 23.79
C LYS A 629 -47.41 -35.09 23.66
N THR A 630 -46.97 -35.34 22.44
CA THR A 630 -45.66 -35.97 22.16
C THR A 630 -44.51 -35.08 22.60
N GLY A 631 -44.61 -33.75 22.40
CA GLY A 631 -43.55 -32.82 22.78
C GLY A 631 -43.36 -32.72 24.29
N ARG A 632 -44.46 -32.72 25.05
CA ARG A 632 -44.40 -32.77 26.52
C ARG A 632 -43.86 -34.10 27.05
N ALA A 633 -44.24 -35.21 26.43
CA ALA A 633 -43.69 -36.53 26.78
C ALA A 633 -42.17 -36.58 26.59
N ASN A 634 -41.66 -36.02 25.48
CA ASN A 634 -40.22 -35.92 25.22
C ASN A 634 -39.49 -34.98 26.20
N GLY A 635 -40.18 -33.94 26.69
CA GLY A 635 -39.63 -32.97 27.65
C GLY A 635 -39.86 -33.31 29.13
N GLY A 636 -40.44 -34.48 29.45
CA GLY A 636 -40.73 -34.89 30.84
C GLY A 636 -41.84 -34.09 31.54
N LEU A 637 -42.71 -33.40 30.78
CA LEU A 637 -43.79 -32.56 31.28
C LEU A 637 -45.14 -33.30 31.26
N GLU A 638 -46.03 -33.01 32.20
CA GLU A 638 -47.37 -33.61 32.25
C GLU A 638 -48.23 -33.21 31.03
N ALA A 639 -49.03 -34.16 30.53
CA ALA A 639 -49.89 -33.92 29.38
C ALA A 639 -51.02 -32.93 29.73
N ARG A 640 -51.08 -31.76 29.06
CA ARG A 640 -52.26 -30.88 29.17
C ARG A 640 -53.43 -31.48 28.41
N GLY A 641 -54.40 -32.00 29.17
CA GLY A 641 -55.72 -32.39 28.67
C GLY A 641 -55.67 -33.52 27.62
N SER A 642 -55.66 -34.76 28.08
CA SER A 642 -55.75 -35.96 27.22
C SER A 642 -57.14 -36.18 26.62
N SER A 643 -58.17 -35.47 27.10
CA SER A 643 -59.56 -35.55 26.64
C SER A 643 -60.06 -34.24 26.03
N SER A 644 -61.04 -34.33 25.12
CA SER A 644 -61.65 -33.18 24.46
C SER A 644 -62.26 -32.16 25.44
N GLN A 645 -62.81 -32.62 26.57
CA GLN A 645 -63.36 -31.77 27.63
C GLN A 645 -62.29 -30.93 28.35
N ALA A 646 -61.05 -31.42 28.45
CA ALA A 646 -59.95 -30.69 29.08
C ALA A 646 -59.15 -29.80 28.09
N ALA A 647 -59.15 -30.14 26.80
CA ALA A 647 -58.42 -29.41 25.77
C ALA A 647 -59.19 -28.19 25.20
N LEU A 648 -60.51 -28.28 25.07
CA LEU A 648 -61.36 -27.19 24.53
C LEU A 648 -61.25 -25.86 25.32
N PRO A 649 -61.23 -25.85 26.68
CA PRO A 649 -61.06 -24.62 27.46
C PRO A 649 -59.68 -23.94 27.26
N LEU A 650 -58.66 -24.70 26.89
CA LEU A 650 -57.29 -24.20 26.66
C LEU A 650 -57.10 -23.61 25.26
N VAL A 651 -57.83 -24.12 24.27
CA VAL A 651 -57.72 -23.69 22.86
C VAL A 651 -58.59 -22.46 22.56
N LYS A 652 -59.76 -22.31 23.20
CA LYS A 652 -60.64 -21.13 23.05
C LYS A 652 -59.91 -19.77 23.21
N PRO A 653 -59.13 -19.52 24.27
CA PRO A 653 -58.42 -18.25 24.41
C PRO A 653 -57.35 -18.05 23.31
N LEU A 654 -56.66 -19.11 22.86
CA LEU A 654 -55.71 -19.02 21.75
C LEU A 654 -56.40 -18.63 20.43
N MET A 655 -57.64 -19.09 20.22
CA MET A 655 -58.44 -18.76 19.05
C MET A 655 -58.91 -17.30 19.04
N GLU A 656 -59.25 -16.74 20.21
CA GLU A 656 -59.58 -15.32 20.37
C GLU A 656 -58.34 -14.42 20.12
N LYS A 657 -57.17 -14.89 20.53
CA LYS A 657 -55.88 -14.22 20.34
C LYS A 657 -55.34 -14.27 18.91
N LEU A 658 -55.93 -15.06 18.00
CA LEU A 658 -55.51 -15.14 16.60
C LEU A 658 -55.55 -13.80 15.85
N GLN A 659 -56.46 -12.90 16.23
CA GLN A 659 -56.59 -11.57 15.63
C GLN A 659 -55.45 -10.61 16.01
N LYS A 660 -54.78 -10.83 17.14
CA LYS A 660 -53.60 -10.04 17.54
C LYS A 660 -52.38 -10.60 16.82
N ARG A 661 -51.75 -9.81 15.95
CA ARG A 661 -50.62 -10.26 15.13
C ARG A 661 -49.33 -10.51 15.93
N ASP A 662 -49.20 -9.91 17.11
CA ASP A 662 -47.98 -9.97 17.92
C ASP A 662 -47.86 -11.21 18.82
N GLU A 663 -48.94 -12.00 18.98
CA GLU A 663 -48.89 -13.20 19.82
C GLU A 663 -48.41 -14.43 19.03
N PRO A 664 -47.38 -15.18 19.51
CA PRO A 664 -46.82 -16.31 18.80
C PRO A 664 -47.80 -17.49 18.75
N MET A 665 -47.80 -18.20 17.62
CA MET A 665 -48.50 -19.48 17.47
C MET A 665 -47.56 -20.64 17.82
N SER A 666 -48.09 -21.78 18.26
CA SER A 666 -47.27 -22.91 18.71
C SER A 666 -47.66 -24.19 17.99
N PHE A 667 -47.33 -24.28 16.70
CA PHE A 667 -47.55 -25.51 15.93
C PHE A 667 -46.30 -26.40 15.93
N CYS A 668 -46.51 -27.71 15.87
CA CYS A 668 -45.43 -28.66 15.59
C CYS A 668 -44.86 -28.42 14.19
N VAL A 669 -43.53 -28.35 14.12
CA VAL A 669 -42.76 -28.08 12.91
C VAL A 669 -41.95 -29.32 12.49
N ASP A 670 -41.19 -29.20 11.41
CA ASP A 670 -40.17 -30.13 10.98
C ASP A 670 -38.87 -30.00 11.80
N GLU A 671 -38.01 -31.01 11.69
CA GLU A 671 -36.78 -31.12 12.49
C GLU A 671 -35.82 -29.96 12.24
N THR A 672 -35.67 -29.55 10.98
CA THR A 672 -34.78 -28.45 10.57
C THR A 672 -35.25 -27.12 11.15
N GLY A 673 -36.54 -26.79 10.96
CA GLY A 673 -37.14 -25.57 11.50
C GLY A 673 -37.08 -25.52 13.03
N HIS A 674 -37.20 -26.66 13.70
CA HIS A 674 -37.08 -26.74 15.15
C HIS A 674 -35.63 -26.53 15.63
N LYS A 675 -34.65 -27.23 15.02
CA LYS A 675 -33.22 -27.06 15.33
C LYS A 675 -32.76 -25.62 15.11
N GLN A 676 -33.15 -25.00 13.99
CA GLN A 676 -32.83 -23.60 13.67
C GLN A 676 -33.36 -22.64 14.74
N ARG A 677 -34.58 -22.86 15.24
CA ARG A 677 -35.17 -22.02 16.29
C ARG A 677 -34.42 -22.15 17.62
N THR A 678 -34.05 -23.37 18.01
CA THR A 678 -33.30 -23.62 19.23
C THR A 678 -31.91 -22.97 19.19
N LEU A 679 -31.20 -23.10 18.07
CA LEU A 679 -29.90 -22.46 17.87
C LEU A 679 -30.01 -20.93 17.83
N ALA A 680 -31.03 -20.38 17.16
CA ALA A 680 -31.28 -18.95 17.13
C ALA A 680 -31.55 -18.38 18.53
N ASN A 681 -32.31 -19.09 19.37
CA ASN A 681 -32.54 -18.69 20.77
C ASN A 681 -31.26 -18.73 21.61
N LEU A 682 -30.37 -19.70 21.36
CA LEU A 682 -29.09 -19.81 22.06
C LEU A 682 -28.19 -18.62 21.72
N VAL A 683 -28.04 -18.28 20.44
CA VAL A 683 -27.24 -17.12 20.01
C VAL A 683 -27.87 -15.80 20.45
N ALA A 684 -29.20 -15.69 20.43
CA ALA A 684 -29.90 -14.50 20.94
C ALA A 684 -29.75 -14.32 22.46
N ALA A 685 -29.59 -15.43 23.22
CA ALA A 685 -29.36 -15.37 24.66
C ALA A 685 -28.00 -14.73 25.03
N GLU A 686 -27.04 -14.70 24.10
CA GLU A 686 -25.75 -14.00 24.25
C GLU A 686 -25.91 -12.47 24.22
N LYS A 687 -27.13 -11.94 23.98
CA LYS A 687 -27.51 -10.51 23.95
C LYS A 687 -26.79 -9.65 22.91
N GLY A 688 -25.98 -10.21 22.00
CA GLY A 688 -25.28 -9.46 20.96
C GLY A 688 -26.14 -9.01 19.78
N TRP A 689 -27.18 -9.78 19.45
CA TRP A 689 -28.06 -9.53 18.30
C TRP A 689 -29.53 -9.79 18.64
N ASP A 690 -30.43 -9.19 17.88
CA ASP A 690 -31.87 -9.42 17.99
C ASP A 690 -32.27 -10.81 17.45
N LEU A 691 -33.31 -11.41 18.04
CA LEU A 691 -33.75 -12.77 17.74
C LEU A 691 -34.13 -12.95 16.25
N GLU A 692 -34.70 -11.92 15.63
CA GLU A 692 -35.09 -11.94 14.23
C GLU A 692 -33.89 -12.16 13.30
N TRP A 693 -32.75 -11.54 13.61
CA TRP A 693 -31.50 -11.71 12.89
C TRP A 693 -30.88 -13.08 13.14
N CYS A 694 -30.93 -13.58 14.38
CA CYS A 694 -30.46 -14.93 14.71
C CYS A 694 -31.24 -16.02 13.97
N VAL A 695 -32.55 -15.83 13.78
CA VAL A 695 -33.40 -16.73 12.99
C VAL A 695 -33.01 -16.70 11.51
N ALA A 696 -32.77 -15.51 10.94
CA ALA A 696 -32.30 -15.39 9.57
C ALA A 696 -30.93 -16.06 9.35
N ALA A 697 -30.00 -15.89 10.29
CA ALA A 697 -28.69 -16.53 10.27
C ALA A 697 -28.80 -18.07 10.32
N ALA A 698 -29.68 -18.59 11.19
CA ALA A 698 -29.92 -20.03 11.30
C ALA A 698 -30.52 -20.64 10.02
N GLU A 699 -31.33 -19.86 9.30
CA GLU A 699 -31.88 -20.26 8.01
C GLU A 699 -30.80 -20.30 6.91
N ALA A 700 -29.96 -19.26 6.83
CA ALA A 700 -28.89 -19.15 5.82
C ALA A 700 -27.83 -20.25 5.96
N GLU A 701 -27.32 -20.48 7.17
CA GLU A 701 -26.16 -21.37 7.42
C GLU A 701 -26.54 -22.79 7.83
N LYS A 702 -27.81 -23.17 7.64
CA LYS A 702 -28.35 -24.52 7.91
C LYS A 702 -28.03 -25.06 9.33
N GLY A 703 -27.85 -24.17 10.31
CA GLY A 703 -27.68 -24.53 11.72
C GLY A 703 -26.25 -24.75 12.23
N ASN A 704 -25.21 -24.17 11.62
CA ASN A 704 -23.86 -24.10 12.21
C ASN A 704 -23.67 -22.79 13.00
N VAL A 705 -23.36 -22.88 14.30
CA VAL A 705 -23.27 -21.73 15.22
C VAL A 705 -22.13 -20.76 14.86
N GLU A 706 -20.96 -21.25 14.44
CA GLU A 706 -19.82 -20.39 14.11
C GLU A 706 -20.11 -19.55 12.85
N LYS A 707 -20.56 -20.22 11.79
CA LYS A 707 -20.96 -19.54 10.55
C LYS A 707 -22.14 -18.60 10.75
N MET A 708 -23.05 -18.93 11.65
CA MET A 708 -24.13 -18.01 12.04
C MET A 708 -23.57 -16.71 12.65
N ARG A 709 -22.52 -16.77 13.48
CA ARG A 709 -21.89 -15.58 14.04
C ARG A 709 -21.19 -14.74 12.97
N ASP A 710 -20.45 -15.37 12.08
CA ASP A 710 -19.79 -14.68 10.96
C ASP A 710 -20.82 -13.98 10.06
N TRP A 711 -21.92 -14.67 9.74
CA TRP A 711 -23.03 -14.09 8.99
C TRP A 711 -23.68 -12.91 9.74
N LEU A 712 -23.90 -13.02 11.05
CA LEU A 712 -24.46 -11.93 11.86
C LEU A 712 -23.52 -10.72 11.91
N GLN A 713 -22.21 -10.93 12.02
CA GLN A 713 -21.23 -9.85 11.98
C GLN A 713 -21.18 -9.17 10.60
N ALA A 714 -21.34 -9.95 9.54
CA ALA A 714 -21.35 -9.45 8.17
C ALA A 714 -22.64 -8.71 7.80
N TRP A 715 -23.81 -9.06 8.37
CA TRP A 715 -25.10 -8.61 7.83
C TRP A 715 -26.07 -7.98 8.83
N ALA A 716 -25.89 -8.21 10.14
CA ALA A 716 -26.82 -7.74 11.16
C ALA A 716 -26.20 -6.62 12.03
N PRO A 717 -26.98 -5.59 12.39
CA PRO A 717 -26.54 -4.60 13.35
C PRO A 717 -26.39 -5.24 14.73
N ARG A 718 -25.29 -4.93 15.41
CA ARG A 718 -25.11 -5.30 16.82
C ARG A 718 -26.06 -4.49 17.69
N LYS A 719 -26.62 -5.16 18.69
CA LYS A 719 -27.44 -4.51 19.71
C LYS A 719 -26.50 -3.72 20.62
N MET A 720 -26.72 -2.40 20.72
CA MET A 720 -26.00 -1.55 21.68
C MET A 720 -26.42 -1.83 23.11
#